data_AF-A0A085V615-F1
#
_entry.id   AF-A0A085V615-F1
#
_cell.length_a   1.000
_cell.length_b   1.000
_cell.length_c   1.000
_cell.angle_alpha   90.00
_cell.angle_beta   90.00
_cell.angle_gamma   90.00
#
_symmetry.space_group_name_H-M   'P 1'
#
loop_
_entity.id
_entity.type
_entity.pdbx_description
1 polymer ?
#
loop_
_entity_poly.entity_id
_entity_poly.type
_entity_poly.pdbx_seq_one_letter_code
_entity_poly.pdbx_strand_id
1 'polypeptide(L)'
;MPRKQQARLGMKALLIHEDLTALTAAGRAVREMAEVLEQRQVEVILAQSALDAIAIINADPMVQCVLLDWDLDLDDGHEKAMTVLDAVRARSEALPIFLLADRSSAATVPLEAMQKSDDFIWLLEDTIAFIGGRIVAAIQRYREAVLPPMFSALVKFSQIYEYSWHTPGHTGGTAFLKSTAGRAFFDYFGENLFRSDLSISVGELGSLLDHSGPIGASEVYAARVFGAHRTYHVTNGSSTSNRVILMASVTRDQVTLCDRNCHKSVEHAMTMSGAIPTYLIPSRNHYGLIGPIPPERLSASYISESIASNPLVHSGIDPTPMHAIITNSTYDGLCYNVRRVEELLGESVDRLHFDEAWFGYARFNPMYHERFAMHGEPASHTPDRPTVFATQSTHKLLAALSQASMIHIRDGRRPIDHARFNEAFMMHASTSPNYAIIASNDVSAAMMEGPGGKALTDDSIREAVSFRRMLARLNAEFLEKGEWFFSVWQPDTVFDPEQGKDIAFHTASDDLLASEPACWVLKPNAAWHGFGDIEDGYCLLDPIKVSITSPGILAGGGMSGQGIPAQVLTAYLDRQGIVAEKTTDFTILFLFSIGVTKGKWGTLVNALLDFKRDFDSNAPLEMVLPALMAAHGARYRGLGLRDLCETMFASMAQLDTTAAMSRGFSTLPVPDLSPVRAYEQLVRGNVEVVSLEQMAGRTVATGVVPYPPGIPLLMPGENAGPADGPLLGYLKALEAFDHRFPGFTHDTHGVEVEDGLYKVRCLTTPSATPSVAEVTQ
;
A
#
# COMPACT_ATOMS: atom_id res chain seq x y z
N MET A 1 -32.75 -26.81 15.99
CA MET A 1 -31.45 -26.41 16.56
C MET A 1 -31.42 -24.90 16.64
N PRO A 2 -31.24 -24.27 17.80
CA PRO A 2 -30.95 -22.84 17.83
C PRO A 2 -29.57 -22.65 17.18
N ARG A 3 -29.48 -21.80 16.15
CA ARG A 3 -28.20 -21.34 15.62
C ARG A 3 -27.38 -20.84 16.81
N LYS A 4 -26.27 -21.54 17.14
CA LYS A 4 -25.19 -20.95 17.91
C LYS A 4 -24.79 -19.70 17.12
N GLN A 5 -25.32 -18.54 17.49
CA GLN A 5 -24.67 -17.27 17.21
C GLN A 5 -23.40 -17.35 18.04
N GLN A 6 -22.36 -17.92 17.44
CA GLN A 6 -21.03 -18.04 18.02
C GLN A 6 -20.69 -16.64 18.52
N ALA A 7 -20.46 -16.48 19.82
CA ALA A 7 -19.96 -15.23 20.36
C ALA A 7 -18.66 -14.94 19.59
N ARG A 8 -18.68 -13.94 18.69
CA ARG A 8 -17.59 -13.70 17.73
C ARG A 8 -16.27 -13.25 18.38
N LEU A 9 -16.22 -13.19 19.71
CA LEU A 9 -15.10 -12.74 20.55
C LEU A 9 -14.92 -13.67 21.77
N GLY A 10 -15.04 -15.00 21.60
CA GLY A 10 -14.82 -15.99 22.67
C GLY A 10 -13.42 -15.94 23.29
N MET A 11 -13.24 -16.59 24.44
CA MET A 11 -11.91 -16.79 25.03
C MET A 11 -11.27 -18.04 24.43
N LYS A 12 -9.96 -18.02 24.18
CA LYS A 12 -9.24 -19.16 23.59
C LYS A 12 -7.84 -19.34 24.18
N ALA A 13 -7.46 -20.58 24.49
CA ALA A 13 -6.13 -20.93 25.01
C ALA A 13 -5.52 -22.09 24.21
N LEU A 14 -4.20 -22.09 24.08
CA LEU A 14 -3.41 -23.19 23.53
C LEU A 14 -2.75 -23.95 24.67
N LEU A 15 -3.06 -25.24 24.80
CA LEU A 15 -2.50 -26.14 25.81
C LEU A 15 -1.57 -27.14 25.12
N ILE A 16 -0.28 -27.03 25.44
CA ILE A 16 0.82 -27.77 24.83
C ILE A 16 1.39 -28.70 25.88
N HIS A 17 1.20 -30.00 25.69
CA HIS A 17 1.74 -31.01 26.61
C HIS A 17 1.84 -32.37 25.92
N GLU A 18 2.98 -33.05 26.06
CA GLU A 18 3.22 -34.34 25.40
C GLU A 18 2.25 -35.44 25.86
N ASP A 19 1.86 -35.41 27.14
CA ASP A 19 1.13 -36.48 27.82
C ASP A 19 -0.40 -36.40 27.63
N LEU A 20 -0.88 -35.53 26.74
CA LEU A 20 -2.31 -35.29 26.48
C LEU A 20 -3.13 -36.56 26.22
N THR A 21 -2.54 -37.56 25.57
CA THR A 21 -3.17 -38.85 25.26
C THR A 21 -2.73 -39.98 26.21
N ALA A 22 -1.77 -39.71 27.10
CA ALA A 22 -1.21 -40.72 27.98
C ALA A 22 -2.10 -40.96 29.22
N LEU A 23 -2.11 -42.20 29.73
CA LEU A 23 -2.84 -42.58 30.95
C LEU A 23 -2.00 -42.35 32.22
N THR A 24 -1.18 -41.29 32.24
CA THR A 24 -0.33 -40.87 33.35
C THR A 24 -1.08 -39.96 34.33
N ALA A 25 -0.45 -39.62 35.46
CA ALA A 25 -1.00 -38.63 36.39
C ALA A 25 -1.06 -37.24 35.76
N ALA A 26 0.02 -36.82 35.08
CA ALA A 26 0.08 -35.58 34.32
C ALA A 26 -1.00 -35.55 33.23
N GLY A 27 -1.06 -36.57 32.36
CA GLY A 27 -2.08 -36.64 31.30
C GLY A 27 -3.53 -36.56 31.80
N ARG A 28 -3.84 -37.14 32.97
CA ARG A 28 -5.17 -36.97 33.60
C ARG A 28 -5.42 -35.52 34.02
N ALA A 29 -4.46 -34.89 34.68
CA ALA A 29 -4.59 -33.51 35.16
C ALA A 29 -4.68 -32.48 34.01
N VAL A 30 -3.94 -32.68 32.91
CA VAL A 30 -4.03 -31.83 31.71
C VAL A 30 -5.41 -31.93 31.05
N ARG A 31 -5.98 -33.13 30.92
CA ARG A 31 -7.32 -33.32 30.35
C ARG A 31 -8.40 -32.68 31.23
N GLU A 32 -8.29 -32.85 32.56
CA GLU A 32 -9.17 -32.18 33.51
C GLU A 32 -9.05 -30.65 33.41
N MET A 33 -7.84 -30.11 33.20
CA MET A 33 -7.61 -28.68 32.95
C MET A 33 -8.36 -28.18 31.72
N ALA A 34 -8.25 -28.91 30.60
CA ALA A 34 -8.95 -28.56 29.37
C ALA A 34 -10.48 -28.53 29.59
N GLU A 35 -11.03 -29.56 30.26
CA GLU A 35 -12.47 -29.62 30.59
C GLU A 35 -12.91 -28.45 31.49
N VAL A 36 -12.12 -28.08 32.50
CA VAL A 36 -12.42 -26.95 33.39
C VAL A 36 -12.39 -25.61 32.64
N LEU A 37 -11.46 -25.44 31.71
CA LEU A 37 -11.39 -24.24 30.87
C LEU A 37 -12.58 -24.15 29.91
N GLU A 38 -12.98 -25.26 29.29
CA GLU A 38 -14.18 -25.33 28.44
C GLU A 38 -15.46 -25.02 29.22
N GLN A 39 -15.60 -25.54 30.45
CA GLN A 39 -16.71 -25.20 31.35
C GLN A 39 -16.76 -23.70 31.68
N ARG A 40 -15.61 -23.02 31.63
CA ARG A 40 -15.47 -21.56 31.80
C ARG A 40 -15.56 -20.78 30.48
N GLN A 41 -16.02 -21.40 29.40
CA GLN A 41 -16.18 -20.81 28.06
C GLN A 41 -14.86 -20.36 27.42
N VAL A 42 -13.76 -21.02 27.77
CA VAL A 42 -12.49 -20.91 27.05
C VAL A 42 -12.41 -22.06 26.07
N GLU A 43 -12.33 -21.76 24.77
CA GLU A 43 -12.00 -22.75 23.74
C GLU A 43 -10.55 -23.19 23.93
N VAL A 44 -10.31 -24.50 24.07
CA VAL A 44 -8.97 -25.05 24.27
C VAL A 44 -8.51 -25.74 23.01
N ILE A 45 -7.37 -25.29 22.47
CA ILE A 45 -6.66 -25.96 21.39
C ILE A 45 -5.54 -26.80 22.03
N LEU A 46 -5.40 -28.04 21.59
CA LEU A 46 -4.43 -28.98 22.12
C LEU A 46 -3.28 -29.18 21.12
N ALA A 47 -2.05 -29.22 21.62
CA ALA A 47 -0.86 -29.57 20.84
C ALA A 47 0.04 -30.53 21.62
N GLN A 48 0.60 -31.54 20.95
CA GLN A 48 1.42 -32.58 21.61
C GLN A 48 2.93 -32.44 21.40
N SER A 49 3.36 -31.51 20.54
CA SER A 49 4.78 -31.29 20.22
C SER A 49 5.07 -29.83 19.95
N ALA A 50 6.33 -29.43 19.99
CA ALA A 50 6.73 -28.07 19.68
C ALA A 50 6.37 -27.68 18.23
N LEU A 51 6.51 -28.60 17.27
CA LEU A 51 6.21 -28.34 15.86
C LEU A 51 4.73 -28.02 15.64
N ASP A 52 3.85 -28.82 16.24
CA ASP A 52 2.39 -28.62 16.16
C ASP A 52 1.98 -27.30 16.85
N ALA A 53 2.53 -27.02 18.04
CA ALA A 53 2.29 -25.77 18.74
C ALA A 53 2.68 -24.55 17.92
N ILE A 54 3.88 -24.54 17.32
CA ILE A 54 4.36 -23.44 16.49
C ILE A 54 3.49 -23.28 15.24
N ALA A 55 3.02 -24.37 14.63
CA ALA A 55 2.09 -24.30 13.51
C ALA A 55 0.77 -23.63 13.90
N ILE A 56 0.22 -23.96 15.08
CA ILE A 56 -1.01 -23.36 15.61
C ILE A 56 -0.80 -21.88 15.94
N ILE A 57 0.30 -21.52 16.63
CA ILE A 57 0.63 -20.11 16.95
C ILE A 57 0.73 -19.25 15.69
N ASN A 58 1.28 -19.83 14.60
CA ASN A 58 1.39 -19.14 13.32
C ASN A 58 0.07 -19.05 12.56
N ALA A 59 -0.87 -19.98 12.79
CA ALA A 59 -2.11 -20.09 12.03
C ALA A 59 -3.32 -19.42 12.71
N ASP A 60 -3.36 -19.39 14.05
CA ASP A 60 -4.52 -18.90 14.82
C ASP A 60 -4.14 -17.72 15.73
N PRO A 61 -4.32 -16.47 15.27
CA PRO A 61 -4.07 -15.27 16.07
C PRO A 61 -5.10 -15.05 17.18
N MET A 62 -6.13 -15.90 17.31
CA MET A 62 -7.14 -15.79 18.38
C MET A 62 -6.71 -16.45 19.68
N VAL A 63 -5.56 -17.13 19.72
CA VAL A 63 -4.99 -17.65 20.98
C VAL A 63 -4.70 -16.48 21.92
N GLN A 64 -5.24 -16.53 23.14
CA GLN A 64 -5.14 -15.48 24.16
C GLN A 64 -4.35 -15.89 25.39
N CYS A 65 -3.93 -17.16 25.45
CA CYS A 65 -3.06 -17.69 26.50
C CYS A 65 -2.39 -18.97 26.00
N VAL A 66 -1.14 -19.19 26.36
CA VAL A 66 -0.40 -20.42 26.09
C VAL A 66 -0.07 -21.09 27.42
N LEU A 67 -0.40 -22.37 27.52
CA LEU A 67 -0.01 -23.26 28.61
C LEU A 67 1.02 -24.22 28.03
N LEU A 68 2.27 -24.10 28.45
CA LEU A 68 3.40 -24.81 27.85
C LEU A 68 4.03 -25.74 28.87
N ASP A 69 4.00 -27.03 28.58
CA ASP A 69 4.84 -28.02 29.23
C ASP A 69 6.32 -27.67 29.09
N TRP A 70 7.01 -27.50 30.23
CA TRP A 70 8.42 -27.15 30.25
C TRP A 70 9.32 -28.33 29.83
N ASP A 71 8.85 -29.55 30.05
CA ASP A 71 9.57 -30.80 29.74
C ASP A 71 9.14 -31.37 28.37
N LEU A 72 8.61 -30.52 27.48
CA LEU A 72 8.03 -30.88 26.18
C LEU A 72 8.98 -31.72 25.31
N ASP A 73 8.42 -32.76 24.68
CA ASP A 73 9.11 -33.71 23.78
C ASP A 73 10.24 -34.51 24.49
N LEU A 74 10.14 -34.72 25.81
CA LEU A 74 11.15 -35.38 26.66
C LEU A 74 12.57 -34.79 26.48
N ASP A 75 12.65 -33.49 26.21
CA ASP A 75 13.90 -32.78 26.00
C ASP A 75 14.52 -32.33 27.34
N ASP A 76 15.49 -33.08 27.84
CA ASP A 76 16.24 -32.76 29.07
C ASP A 76 16.92 -31.37 29.02
N GLY A 77 17.10 -30.79 27.82
CA GLY A 77 17.66 -29.44 27.61
C GLY A 77 16.62 -28.33 27.50
N HIS A 78 15.33 -28.67 27.43
CA HIS A 78 14.19 -27.76 27.24
C HIS A 78 14.29 -26.86 25.98
N GLU A 79 15.08 -27.22 24.97
CA GLU A 79 15.24 -26.47 23.73
C GLU A 79 13.92 -26.37 22.95
N LYS A 80 13.10 -27.43 23.02
CA LYS A 80 11.76 -27.45 22.40
C LYS A 80 10.80 -26.46 23.02
N ALA A 81 10.70 -26.43 24.34
CA ALA A 81 9.90 -25.44 25.06
C ALA A 81 10.40 -24.02 24.77
N MET A 82 11.72 -23.79 24.76
CA MET A 82 12.30 -22.51 24.39
C MET A 82 11.94 -22.06 22.97
N THR A 83 11.96 -22.96 22.00
CA THR A 83 11.58 -22.65 20.61
C THR A 83 10.11 -22.21 20.52
N VAL A 84 9.21 -22.81 21.31
CA VAL A 84 7.80 -22.39 21.39
C VAL A 84 7.70 -20.99 22.02
N LEU A 85 8.42 -20.72 23.11
CA LEU A 85 8.45 -19.40 23.75
C LEU A 85 8.90 -18.32 22.75
N ASP A 86 9.93 -18.61 21.96
CA ASP A 86 10.42 -17.72 20.91
C ASP A 86 9.38 -17.47 19.82
N ALA A 87 8.70 -18.53 19.37
CA ALA A 87 7.65 -18.40 18.36
C ALA A 87 6.47 -17.53 18.85
N VAL A 88 6.10 -17.64 20.13
CA VAL A 88 5.06 -16.77 20.73
C VAL A 88 5.54 -15.33 20.80
N ARG A 89 6.74 -15.09 21.36
CA ARG A 89 7.27 -13.74 21.57
C ARG A 89 7.64 -13.01 20.28
N ALA A 90 7.96 -13.75 19.21
CA ALA A 90 8.13 -13.21 17.87
C ALA A 90 6.84 -12.58 17.30
N ARG A 91 5.66 -12.94 17.82
CA ARG A 91 4.36 -12.39 17.39
C ARG A 91 3.74 -11.46 18.42
N SER A 92 3.94 -11.72 19.72
CA SER A 92 3.35 -10.92 20.79
C SER A 92 4.19 -10.93 22.06
N GLU A 93 4.58 -9.74 22.52
CA GLU A 93 5.24 -9.56 23.83
C GLU A 93 4.28 -9.79 24.99
N ALA A 94 2.99 -9.49 24.80
CA ALA A 94 2.01 -9.44 25.88
C ALA A 94 1.18 -10.72 26.05
N LEU A 95 1.25 -11.69 25.12
CA LEU A 95 0.45 -12.92 25.22
C LEU A 95 0.83 -13.68 26.49
N PRO A 96 -0.11 -13.99 27.40
CA PRO A 96 0.22 -14.64 28.66
C PRO A 96 0.64 -16.09 28.44
N ILE A 97 1.81 -16.45 28.97
CA ILE A 97 2.36 -17.81 28.91
C ILE A 97 2.52 -18.36 30.33
N PHE A 98 1.89 -19.52 30.60
CA PHE A 98 2.09 -20.29 31.82
C PHE A 98 2.97 -21.50 31.52
N LEU A 99 4.05 -21.67 32.29
CA LEU A 99 4.87 -22.87 32.24
C LEU A 99 4.28 -23.93 33.16
N LEU A 100 3.99 -25.11 32.60
CA LEU A 100 3.63 -26.31 33.36
C LEU A 100 4.95 -27.01 33.69
N ALA A 101 5.32 -27.03 34.97
CA ALA A 101 6.58 -27.61 35.41
C ALA A 101 6.37 -28.43 36.68
N ASP A 102 7.27 -29.39 36.92
CA ASP A 102 7.37 -30.06 38.21
C ASP A 102 8.26 -29.24 39.17
N ARG A 103 8.07 -29.44 40.48
CA ARG A 103 8.77 -28.67 41.51
C ARG A 103 10.30 -28.76 41.42
N SER A 104 10.82 -29.85 40.88
CA SER A 104 12.25 -30.05 40.66
C SER A 104 12.77 -29.27 39.45
N SER A 105 12.03 -29.24 38.35
CA SER A 105 12.43 -28.63 37.06
C SER A 105 12.27 -27.12 37.07
N ALA A 106 11.33 -26.57 37.84
CA ALA A 106 11.18 -25.12 37.92
C ALA A 106 12.31 -24.38 38.65
N ALA A 107 13.02 -25.04 39.57
CA ALA A 107 14.21 -24.45 40.19
C ALA A 107 15.37 -24.30 39.19
N THR A 108 15.31 -25.00 38.06
CA THR A 108 16.33 -25.03 37.01
C THR A 108 15.92 -24.26 35.75
N VAL A 109 14.73 -23.64 35.72
CA VAL A 109 14.27 -22.81 34.59
C VAL A 109 15.23 -21.62 34.42
N PRO A 110 15.82 -21.43 33.22
CA PRO A 110 16.77 -20.35 32.98
C PRO A 110 16.08 -18.99 33.03
N LEU A 111 16.83 -17.95 33.40
CA LEU A 111 16.34 -16.56 33.47
C LEU A 111 15.67 -16.12 32.16
N GLU A 112 16.22 -16.54 31.03
CA GLU A 112 15.67 -16.23 29.71
C GLU A 112 14.24 -16.75 29.53
N ALA A 113 13.97 -17.99 29.95
CA ALA A 113 12.62 -18.55 29.91
C ALA A 113 11.69 -17.80 30.87
N MET A 114 12.16 -17.48 32.08
CA MET A 114 11.39 -16.70 33.05
C MET A 114 11.01 -15.31 32.54
N GLN A 115 11.88 -14.66 31.74
CA GLN A 115 11.59 -13.37 31.11
C GLN A 115 10.58 -13.48 29.98
N LYS A 116 10.44 -14.65 29.37
CA LYS A 116 9.47 -14.93 28.30
C LYS A 116 8.15 -15.48 28.84
N SER A 117 8.11 -16.05 30.04
CA SER A 117 6.89 -16.57 30.68
C SER A 117 6.29 -15.61 31.72
N ASP A 118 4.98 -15.68 31.94
CA ASP A 118 4.28 -14.83 32.90
C ASP A 118 4.08 -15.51 34.26
N ASP A 119 3.99 -16.84 34.28
CA ASP A 119 3.64 -17.58 35.49
C ASP A 119 3.98 -19.08 35.42
N PHE A 120 3.89 -19.76 36.56
CA PHE A 120 4.14 -21.20 36.71
C PHE A 120 2.92 -21.93 37.28
N ILE A 121 2.65 -23.12 36.74
CA ILE A 121 1.59 -24.03 37.19
C ILE A 121 2.22 -25.36 37.58
N TRP A 122 2.03 -25.74 38.85
CA TRP A 122 2.39 -27.05 39.39
C TRP A 122 1.22 -28.01 39.24
N LEU A 123 1.16 -28.70 38.11
CA LEU A 123 -0.04 -29.42 37.68
C LEU A 123 -0.56 -30.46 38.71
N LEU A 124 0.34 -31.09 39.48
CA LEU A 124 0.00 -32.13 40.44
C LEU A 124 -0.09 -31.66 41.90
N GLU A 125 0.25 -30.40 42.20
CA GLU A 125 0.26 -29.86 43.57
C GLU A 125 -0.90 -28.88 43.85
N ASP A 126 -1.56 -28.38 42.82
CA ASP A 126 -2.60 -27.36 42.92
C ASP A 126 -3.95 -27.87 42.38
N THR A 127 -5.04 -27.22 42.77
CA THR A 127 -6.38 -27.60 42.31
C THR A 127 -6.63 -27.05 40.91
N ILE A 128 -7.09 -27.90 39.99
CA ILE A 128 -7.41 -27.53 38.60
C ILE A 128 -8.42 -26.38 38.55
N ALA A 129 -9.38 -26.34 39.49
CA ALA A 129 -10.37 -25.27 39.58
C ALA A 129 -9.75 -23.88 39.85
N PHE A 130 -8.72 -23.81 40.70
CA PHE A 130 -8.00 -22.58 41.02
C PHE A 130 -7.12 -22.15 39.84
N ILE A 131 -6.36 -23.07 39.25
CA ILE A 131 -5.53 -22.81 38.08
C ILE A 131 -6.38 -22.27 36.91
N GLY A 132 -7.52 -22.92 36.61
CA GLY A 132 -8.44 -22.45 35.57
C GLY A 132 -8.97 -21.03 35.82
N GLY A 133 -9.16 -20.64 37.08
CA GLY A 133 -9.53 -19.27 37.45
C GLY A 133 -8.41 -18.25 37.16
N ARG A 134 -7.14 -18.61 37.42
CA ARG A 134 -5.98 -17.77 37.12
C ARG A 134 -5.81 -17.55 35.62
N ILE A 135 -5.97 -18.61 34.83
CA ILE A 135 -5.86 -18.57 33.36
C ILE A 135 -6.94 -17.63 32.78
N VAL A 136 -8.20 -17.77 33.21
CA VAL A 136 -9.29 -16.88 32.78
C VAL A 136 -8.99 -15.42 33.14
N ALA A 137 -8.48 -15.16 34.35
CA ALA A 137 -8.12 -13.81 34.76
C ALA A 137 -6.97 -13.23 33.91
N ALA A 138 -5.99 -14.05 33.51
CA ALA A 138 -4.91 -13.63 32.61
C ALA A 138 -5.42 -13.32 31.20
N ILE A 139 -6.29 -14.17 30.63
CA ILE A 139 -6.93 -13.93 29.34
C ILE A 139 -7.73 -12.62 29.36
N GLN A 140 -8.47 -12.35 30.43
CA GLN A 140 -9.24 -11.10 30.56
C GLN A 140 -8.33 -9.87 30.59
N ARG A 141 -7.26 -9.90 31.39
CA ARG A 141 -6.26 -8.81 31.41
C ARG A 141 -5.61 -8.59 30.04
N TYR A 142 -5.26 -9.67 29.35
CA TYR A 142 -4.69 -9.59 28.00
C TYR A 142 -5.65 -8.92 27.02
N ARG A 143 -6.92 -9.32 27.02
CA ARG A 143 -7.95 -8.72 26.15
C ARG A 143 -8.17 -7.23 26.44
N GLU A 144 -8.09 -6.81 27.69
CA GLU A 144 -8.19 -5.39 28.05
C GLU A 144 -6.98 -4.58 27.59
N ALA A 145 -5.78 -5.18 27.60
CA ALA A 145 -4.53 -4.51 27.25
C ALA A 145 -4.28 -4.41 25.74
N VAL A 146 -4.72 -5.39 24.95
CA VAL A 146 -4.43 -5.46 23.50
C VAL A 146 -5.34 -4.57 22.65
N LEU A 147 -6.52 -4.21 23.16
CA LEU A 147 -7.43 -3.34 22.40
C LEU A 147 -6.94 -1.89 22.46
N PRO A 148 -6.69 -1.25 21.30
CA PRO A 148 -6.22 0.12 21.28
C PRO A 148 -7.32 1.12 21.69
N PRO A 149 -6.97 2.38 22.01
CA PRO A 149 -7.83 3.27 22.77
C PRO A 149 -9.23 3.49 22.18
N MET A 150 -9.34 3.77 20.88
CA MET A 150 -10.61 4.06 20.22
C MET A 150 -11.45 2.79 20.05
N PHE A 151 -10.83 1.68 19.62
CA PHE A 151 -11.57 0.44 19.45
C PHE A 151 -12.05 -0.13 20.78
N SER A 152 -11.22 -0.07 21.83
CA SER A 152 -11.59 -0.44 23.20
C SER A 152 -12.79 0.35 23.71
N ALA A 153 -12.81 1.66 23.47
CA ALA A 153 -13.94 2.52 23.83
C ALA A 153 -15.24 2.15 23.09
N LEU A 154 -15.17 1.90 21.78
CA LEU A 154 -16.32 1.43 21.00
C LEU A 154 -16.87 0.08 21.48
N VAL A 155 -15.98 -0.87 21.78
CA VAL A 155 -16.38 -2.18 22.32
C VAL A 155 -17.11 -2.01 23.65
N LYS A 156 -16.56 -1.20 24.56
CA LYS A 156 -17.18 -0.90 25.86
C LYS A 156 -18.54 -0.24 25.69
N PHE A 157 -18.63 0.82 24.87
CA PHE A 157 -19.90 1.51 24.61
C PHE A 157 -20.97 0.55 24.05
N SER A 158 -20.58 -0.33 23.12
CA SER A 158 -21.51 -1.29 22.51
C SER A 158 -22.17 -2.23 23.52
N GLN A 159 -21.49 -2.49 24.66
CA GLN A 159 -21.94 -3.37 25.75
C GLN A 159 -22.89 -2.70 26.76
N ILE A 160 -23.06 -1.38 26.72
CA ILE A 160 -23.93 -0.65 27.67
C ILE A 160 -25.42 -0.72 27.23
N TYR A 161 -25.70 -1.09 25.96
CA TYR A 161 -27.05 -1.29 25.41
C TYR A 161 -28.03 -0.13 25.61
N GLU A 162 -27.56 1.11 25.49
CA GLU A 162 -28.40 2.29 25.68
C GLU A 162 -29.32 2.60 24.47
N TYR A 163 -30.48 3.19 24.75
CA TYR A 163 -31.36 3.73 23.71
C TYR A 163 -30.86 5.11 23.25
N SER A 164 -30.49 5.22 21.97
CA SER A 164 -30.06 6.49 21.37
C SER A 164 -31.25 7.37 20.95
N TRP A 165 -31.22 8.63 21.36
CA TRP A 165 -32.16 9.69 20.93
C TRP A 165 -31.48 10.76 20.06
N HIS A 166 -30.30 10.46 19.53
CA HIS A 166 -29.45 11.34 18.75
C HIS A 166 -29.13 10.71 17.38
N THR A 167 -28.36 11.43 16.56
CA THR A 167 -27.88 10.93 15.27
C THR A 167 -26.82 9.83 15.45
N PRO A 168 -26.69 8.88 14.51
CA PRO A 168 -27.43 8.75 13.24
C PRO A 168 -28.88 8.26 13.39
N GLY A 169 -29.76 8.68 12.48
CA GLY A 169 -31.21 8.40 12.55
C GLY A 169 -31.61 6.93 12.42
N HIS A 170 -30.69 6.03 12.09
CA HIS A 170 -30.95 4.59 12.13
C HIS A 170 -30.93 4.01 13.55
N THR A 171 -30.40 4.74 14.54
CA THR A 171 -30.38 4.39 15.98
C THR A 171 -29.90 2.95 16.21
N GLY A 172 -28.61 2.70 15.96
CA GLY A 172 -28.03 1.35 16.07
C GLY A 172 -28.54 0.35 15.02
N GLY A 173 -29.26 0.82 13.99
CA GLY A 173 -29.77 0.01 12.88
C GLY A 173 -31.25 -0.34 12.99
N THR A 174 -31.91 0.05 14.08
CA THR A 174 -33.35 -0.13 14.32
C THR A 174 -34.23 0.37 13.18
N ALA A 175 -33.88 1.48 12.51
CA ALA A 175 -34.67 1.96 11.37
C ALA A 175 -34.65 0.99 10.18
N PHE A 176 -33.53 0.31 9.93
CA PHE A 176 -33.41 -0.66 8.85
C PHE A 176 -34.34 -1.87 9.05
N LEU A 177 -34.59 -2.26 10.30
CA LEU A 177 -35.50 -3.36 10.65
C LEU A 177 -36.97 -3.10 10.25
N LYS A 178 -37.31 -1.85 9.89
CA LYS A 178 -38.69 -1.44 9.56
C LYS A 178 -39.07 -1.65 8.10
N SER A 179 -38.17 -2.15 7.24
CA SER A 179 -38.48 -2.50 5.84
C SER A 179 -37.78 -3.80 5.42
N THR A 180 -38.32 -4.49 4.43
CA THR A 180 -37.74 -5.75 3.93
C THR A 180 -36.33 -5.54 3.36
N ALA A 181 -36.14 -4.48 2.57
CA ALA A 181 -34.83 -4.13 2.03
C ALA A 181 -33.85 -3.74 3.14
N GLY A 182 -34.28 -2.93 4.12
CA GLY A 182 -33.47 -2.56 5.26
C GLY A 182 -33.10 -3.75 6.14
N ARG A 183 -34.01 -4.70 6.35
CA ARG A 183 -33.72 -5.91 7.12
C ARG A 183 -32.65 -6.77 6.44
N ALA A 184 -32.75 -6.96 5.12
CA ALA A 184 -31.73 -7.67 4.36
C ALA A 184 -30.36 -6.97 4.46
N PHE A 185 -30.34 -5.65 4.39
CA PHE A 185 -29.13 -4.84 4.58
C PHE A 185 -28.53 -4.98 5.99
N PHE A 186 -29.37 -4.90 7.04
CA PHE A 186 -28.95 -5.07 8.43
C PHE A 186 -28.38 -6.47 8.69
N ASP A 187 -29.06 -7.51 8.22
CA ASP A 187 -28.63 -8.89 8.41
C ASP A 187 -27.33 -9.20 7.63
N TYR A 188 -27.12 -8.56 6.47
CA TYR A 188 -25.90 -8.72 5.67
C TYR A 188 -24.66 -8.15 6.37
N PHE A 189 -24.73 -6.90 6.85
CA PHE A 189 -23.60 -6.24 7.52
C PHE A 189 -23.45 -6.66 8.99
N GLY A 190 -24.56 -7.00 9.65
CA GLY A 190 -24.60 -7.33 11.06
C GLY A 190 -24.70 -6.11 11.98
N GLU A 191 -25.26 -6.34 13.17
CA GLU A 191 -25.63 -5.30 14.13
C GLU A 191 -24.46 -4.43 14.61
N ASN A 192 -23.28 -5.02 14.85
CA ASN A 192 -22.15 -4.30 15.44
C ASN A 192 -21.70 -3.10 14.61
N LEU A 193 -21.78 -3.18 13.27
CA LEU A 193 -21.43 -2.06 12.39
C LEU A 193 -22.32 -0.84 12.70
N PHE A 194 -23.63 -1.06 12.79
CA PHE A 194 -24.61 0.00 13.04
C PHE A 194 -24.59 0.50 14.48
N ARG A 195 -24.23 -0.36 15.45
CA ARG A 195 -24.04 0.06 16.84
C ARG A 195 -22.77 0.88 17.03
N SER A 196 -21.76 0.68 16.18
CA SER A 196 -20.54 1.50 16.16
C SER A 196 -20.63 2.76 15.31
N ASP A 197 -21.69 2.91 14.51
CA ASP A 197 -21.96 4.13 13.72
C ASP A 197 -22.64 5.18 14.60
N LEU A 198 -21.80 6.00 15.24
CA LEU A 198 -22.15 6.96 16.27
C LEU A 198 -21.77 8.38 15.84
N SER A 199 -22.20 9.36 16.63
CA SER A 199 -21.86 10.76 16.43
C SER A 199 -21.22 11.35 17.68
N ILE A 200 -20.74 12.58 17.55
CA ILE A 200 -20.21 13.40 18.66
C ILE A 200 -21.20 13.57 19.83
N SER A 201 -22.48 13.22 19.66
CA SER A 201 -23.45 13.18 20.76
C SER A 201 -23.06 12.18 21.87
N VAL A 202 -22.24 11.18 21.55
CA VAL A 202 -21.65 10.25 22.51
C VAL A 202 -20.36 10.86 23.08
N GLY A 203 -20.50 11.77 24.05
CA GLY A 203 -19.37 12.57 24.54
C GLY A 203 -18.20 11.77 25.13
N GLU A 204 -18.43 10.54 25.60
CA GLU A 204 -17.37 9.67 26.12
C GLU A 204 -16.37 9.17 25.06
N LEU A 205 -16.74 9.22 23.77
CA LEU A 205 -15.86 8.87 22.65
C LEU A 205 -15.02 10.06 22.15
N GLY A 206 -15.29 11.27 22.65
CA GLY A 206 -14.63 12.49 22.20
C GLY A 206 -15.02 12.90 20.78
N SER A 207 -14.11 13.58 20.09
CA SER A 207 -14.36 14.17 18.77
C SER A 207 -13.11 14.10 17.92
N LEU A 208 -13.28 13.68 16.65
CA LEU A 208 -12.20 13.65 15.66
C LEU A 208 -11.69 15.05 15.32
N LEU A 209 -12.60 16.04 15.21
CA LEU A 209 -12.23 17.40 14.84
C LEU A 209 -11.55 18.16 15.99
N ASP A 210 -11.82 17.75 17.24
CA ASP A 210 -11.20 18.33 18.44
C ASP A 210 -10.00 17.52 18.94
N HIS A 211 -9.67 16.39 18.29
CA HIS A 211 -8.56 15.50 18.68
C HIS A 211 -8.62 15.09 20.16
N SER A 212 -9.81 14.73 20.64
CA SER A 212 -10.09 14.57 22.07
C SER A 212 -10.61 13.18 22.44
N GLY A 213 -10.59 12.86 23.73
CA GLY A 213 -11.08 11.58 24.26
C GLY A 213 -10.31 10.37 23.71
N PRO A 214 -10.96 9.20 23.58
CA PRO A 214 -10.39 8.01 22.96
C PRO A 214 -9.82 8.22 21.55
N ILE A 215 -10.40 9.11 20.74
CA ILE A 215 -9.89 9.42 19.41
C ILE A 215 -8.52 10.12 19.50
N GLY A 216 -8.39 11.15 20.33
CA GLY A 216 -7.10 11.82 20.55
C GLY A 216 -6.06 10.89 21.19
N ALA A 217 -6.48 10.01 22.11
CA ALA A 217 -5.60 8.99 22.68
C ALA A 217 -5.10 7.99 21.62
N SER A 218 -5.96 7.63 20.67
CA SER A 218 -5.60 6.79 19.52
C SER A 218 -4.60 7.47 18.58
N GLU A 219 -4.72 8.78 18.35
CA GLU A 219 -3.76 9.55 17.55
C GLU A 219 -2.37 9.61 18.22
N VAL A 220 -2.33 9.80 19.54
CA VAL A 220 -1.09 9.73 20.32
C VAL A 220 -0.48 8.33 20.28
N TYR A 221 -1.32 7.30 20.39
CA TYR A 221 -0.89 5.90 20.29
C TYR A 221 -0.30 5.61 18.90
N ALA A 222 -0.98 5.99 17.83
CA ALA A 222 -0.48 5.83 16.46
C ALA A 222 0.82 6.61 16.23
N ALA A 223 0.95 7.84 16.76
CA ALA A 223 2.20 8.60 16.66
C ALA A 223 3.39 7.87 17.29
N ARG A 224 3.19 7.22 18.45
CA ARG A 224 4.23 6.38 19.08
C ARG A 224 4.61 5.21 18.19
N VAL A 225 3.63 4.43 17.73
CA VAL A 225 3.86 3.22 16.91
C VAL A 225 4.60 3.58 15.61
N PHE A 226 4.16 4.64 14.94
CA PHE A 226 4.70 5.07 13.64
C PHE A 226 5.92 6.01 13.74
N GLY A 227 6.40 6.34 14.95
CA GLY A 227 7.61 7.13 15.13
C GLY A 227 7.47 8.59 14.68
N ALA A 228 6.31 9.19 14.93
CA ALA A 228 5.99 10.59 14.64
C ALA A 228 5.88 11.44 15.92
N HIS A 229 6.03 12.77 15.80
CA HIS A 229 5.68 13.68 16.90
C HIS A 229 4.16 13.78 17.06
N ARG A 230 3.43 13.79 15.93
CA ARG A 230 1.96 13.90 15.89
C ARG A 230 1.41 13.03 14.77
N THR A 231 0.25 12.44 14.99
CA THR A 231 -0.52 11.71 13.97
C THR A 231 -1.96 12.21 13.94
N TYR A 232 -2.57 12.27 12.75
CA TYR A 232 -3.99 12.59 12.56
C TYR A 232 -4.68 11.43 11.86
N HIS A 233 -5.86 11.03 12.36
CA HIS A 233 -6.72 10.07 11.67
C HIS A 233 -7.52 10.77 10.57
N VAL A 234 -7.49 10.24 9.35
CA VAL A 234 -8.23 10.77 8.21
C VAL A 234 -9.22 9.74 7.70
N THR A 235 -10.47 10.16 7.48
CA THR A 235 -11.59 9.27 7.08
C THR A 235 -12.01 9.43 5.62
N ASN A 236 -11.19 10.10 4.79
CA ASN A 236 -11.42 10.29 3.35
C ASN A 236 -10.15 10.04 2.50
N GLY A 237 -9.33 9.10 2.95
CA GLY A 237 -8.13 8.59 2.28
C GLY A 237 -6.97 9.58 2.25
N SER A 238 -5.80 9.12 1.78
CA SER A 238 -4.63 9.99 1.63
C SER A 238 -4.83 11.07 0.57
N SER A 239 -5.85 10.91 -0.28
CA SER A 239 -6.32 11.99 -1.15
C SER A 239 -6.67 13.26 -0.36
N THR A 240 -7.38 13.11 0.76
CA THR A 240 -7.64 14.23 1.68
C THR A 240 -6.40 14.60 2.47
N SER A 241 -5.61 13.63 2.93
CA SER A 241 -4.39 13.92 3.69
C SER A 241 -3.42 14.85 2.95
N ASN A 242 -3.18 14.62 1.65
CA ASN A 242 -2.33 15.47 0.82
C ASN A 242 -2.86 16.91 0.71
N ARG A 243 -4.19 17.05 0.60
CA ARG A 243 -4.87 18.36 0.52
C ARG A 243 -4.72 19.14 1.82
N VAL A 244 -4.95 18.48 2.96
CA VAL A 244 -4.77 19.06 4.30
C VAL A 244 -3.35 19.59 4.48
N ILE A 245 -2.33 18.77 4.21
CA ILE A 245 -0.94 19.15 4.42
C ILE A 245 -0.54 20.33 3.54
N LEU A 246 -0.89 20.29 2.24
CA LEU A 246 -0.49 21.35 1.33
C LEU A 246 -1.25 22.66 1.61
N MET A 247 -2.54 22.61 1.91
CA MET A 247 -3.31 23.81 2.30
C MET A 247 -2.87 24.38 3.66
N ALA A 248 -2.37 23.56 4.58
CA ALA A 248 -1.75 24.04 5.82
C ALA A 248 -0.38 24.70 5.60
N SER A 249 0.27 24.39 4.46
CA SER A 249 1.67 24.73 4.19
C SER A 249 1.86 25.89 3.21
N VAL A 250 0.98 26.03 2.21
CA VAL A 250 1.19 26.86 1.01
C VAL A 250 -0.06 27.69 0.71
N THR A 251 0.15 28.95 0.32
CA THR A 251 -0.91 29.85 -0.16
C THR A 251 -0.77 30.15 -1.65
N ARG A 252 -1.74 30.88 -2.19
CA ARG A 252 -1.75 31.29 -3.60
C ARG A 252 -0.46 32.02 -3.99
N ASP A 253 0.01 31.73 -5.20
CA ASP A 253 1.18 32.35 -5.83
C ASP A 253 2.51 32.07 -5.08
N GLN A 254 2.57 31.05 -4.22
CA GLN A 254 3.81 30.56 -3.60
C GLN A 254 4.36 29.32 -4.32
N VAL A 255 5.68 29.23 -4.43
CA VAL A 255 6.36 28.11 -5.08
C VAL A 255 6.30 26.83 -4.23
N THR A 256 6.00 25.70 -4.86
CA THR A 256 6.04 24.35 -4.27
C THR A 256 6.84 23.42 -5.18
N LEU A 257 7.73 22.62 -4.60
CA LEU A 257 8.45 21.58 -5.34
C LEU A 257 7.59 20.31 -5.37
N CYS A 258 7.28 19.82 -6.56
CA CYS A 258 6.35 18.71 -6.71
C CYS A 258 6.97 17.60 -7.54
N ASP A 259 7.04 16.39 -7.02
CA ASP A 259 7.32 15.21 -7.84
C ASP A 259 6.35 15.15 -9.04
N ARG A 260 6.88 15.03 -10.26
CA ARG A 260 6.05 14.87 -11.46
C ARG A 260 5.31 13.54 -11.46
N ASN A 261 5.82 12.55 -10.72
CA ASN A 261 5.13 11.32 -10.36
C ASN A 261 4.23 11.54 -9.13
N CYS A 262 3.36 12.55 -9.19
CA CYS A 262 2.41 12.81 -8.11
C CYS A 262 1.04 12.19 -8.40
N HIS A 263 0.37 11.77 -7.33
CA HIS A 263 -1.01 11.33 -7.40
C HIS A 263 -1.95 12.52 -7.73
N LYS A 264 -3.09 12.25 -8.36
CA LYS A 264 -4.12 13.25 -8.71
C LYS A 264 -4.58 14.12 -7.53
N SER A 265 -4.49 13.62 -6.29
CA SER A 265 -4.79 14.43 -5.10
C SER A 265 -3.83 15.60 -4.89
N VAL A 266 -2.57 15.48 -5.34
CA VAL A 266 -1.57 16.55 -5.27
C VAL A 266 -1.91 17.64 -6.30
N GLU A 267 -2.32 17.26 -7.51
CA GLU A 267 -2.88 18.20 -8.51
C GLU A 267 -4.05 18.99 -7.92
N HIS A 268 -5.00 18.29 -7.29
CA HIS A 268 -6.13 18.95 -6.62
C HIS A 268 -5.66 19.86 -5.49
N ALA A 269 -4.70 19.42 -4.67
CA ALA A 269 -4.17 20.22 -3.57
C ALA A 269 -3.55 21.52 -4.08
N MET A 270 -2.73 21.46 -5.13
CA MET A 270 -2.12 22.64 -5.77
C MET A 270 -3.17 23.58 -6.35
N THR A 271 -4.19 23.02 -6.99
CA THR A 271 -5.31 23.79 -7.54
C THR A 271 -6.07 24.54 -6.45
N MET A 272 -6.31 23.90 -5.30
CA MET A 272 -7.06 24.51 -4.19
C MET A 272 -6.23 25.51 -3.38
N SER A 273 -4.95 25.24 -3.14
CA SER A 273 -4.07 26.17 -2.42
C SER A 273 -3.65 27.37 -3.27
N GLY A 274 -3.67 27.21 -4.60
CA GLY A 274 -3.15 28.19 -5.55
C GLY A 274 -1.62 28.18 -5.66
N ALA A 275 -0.98 27.09 -5.23
CA ALA A 275 0.46 26.89 -5.34
C ALA A 275 0.94 26.97 -6.80
N ILE A 276 2.15 27.47 -6.99
CA ILE A 276 2.88 27.43 -8.26
C ILE A 276 3.81 26.21 -8.22
N PRO A 277 3.51 25.14 -8.98
CA PRO A 277 4.37 23.96 -9.00
C PRO A 277 5.65 24.20 -9.79
N THR A 278 6.78 23.82 -9.21
CA THR A 278 8.03 23.55 -9.91
C THR A 278 8.29 22.05 -9.81
N TYR A 279 8.35 21.35 -10.94
CA TYR A 279 8.34 19.89 -10.95
C TYR A 279 9.73 19.27 -10.78
N LEU A 280 9.82 18.27 -9.92
CA LEU A 280 10.97 17.36 -9.79
C LEU A 280 10.75 16.19 -10.76
N ILE A 281 11.64 16.04 -11.74
CA ILE A 281 11.44 15.08 -12.84
C ILE A 281 12.10 13.74 -12.49
N PRO A 282 11.34 12.64 -12.39
CA PRO A 282 11.89 11.30 -12.15
C PRO A 282 12.62 10.74 -13.38
N SER A 283 13.43 9.71 -13.15
CA SER A 283 13.99 8.87 -14.23
C SER A 283 12.94 7.86 -14.74
N ARG A 284 13.23 7.19 -15.86
CA ARG A 284 12.42 6.09 -16.42
C ARG A 284 13.30 5.04 -17.08
N ASN A 285 12.84 3.79 -17.10
CA ASN A 285 13.52 2.71 -17.82
C ASN A 285 12.81 2.33 -19.13
N HIS A 286 13.37 1.35 -19.85
CA HIS A 286 12.87 0.88 -21.14
C HIS A 286 11.51 0.18 -21.09
N TYR A 287 11.04 -0.25 -19.91
CA TYR A 287 9.67 -0.74 -19.71
C TYR A 287 8.66 0.40 -19.46
N GLY A 288 9.13 1.64 -19.38
CA GLY A 288 8.33 2.79 -18.97
C GLY A 288 8.06 2.86 -17.47
N LEU A 289 8.70 2.01 -16.66
CA LEU A 289 8.61 2.12 -15.20
C LEU A 289 9.24 3.43 -14.74
N ILE A 290 8.62 4.05 -13.75
CA ILE A 290 9.08 5.32 -13.20
C ILE A 290 10.17 5.02 -12.18
N GLY A 291 11.35 5.56 -12.44
CA GLY A 291 12.51 5.50 -11.57
C GLY A 291 12.49 6.59 -10.50
N PRO A 292 13.53 6.65 -9.66
CA PRO A 292 13.65 7.71 -8.68
C PRO A 292 13.98 9.06 -9.34
N ILE A 293 13.68 10.16 -8.66
CA ILE A 293 14.25 11.48 -8.96
C ILE A 293 15.76 11.40 -8.71
N PRO A 294 16.60 11.65 -9.71
CA PRO A 294 18.05 11.63 -9.53
C PRO A 294 18.54 12.63 -8.46
N PRO A 295 19.53 12.28 -7.62
CA PRO A 295 20.02 13.14 -6.54
C PRO A 295 20.47 14.54 -7.00
N GLU A 296 21.08 14.65 -8.19
CA GLU A 296 21.50 15.93 -8.75
C GLU A 296 20.32 16.89 -8.97
N ARG A 297 19.13 16.36 -9.23
CA ARG A 297 17.89 17.14 -9.42
C ARG A 297 17.24 17.58 -8.10
N LEU A 298 17.77 17.13 -6.97
CA LEU A 298 17.37 17.55 -5.62
C LEU A 298 18.34 18.57 -5.02
N SER A 299 19.45 18.88 -5.70
CA SER A 299 20.44 19.85 -5.23
C SER A 299 19.90 21.28 -5.25
N ALA A 300 20.39 22.12 -4.33
CA ALA A 300 19.95 23.52 -4.22
C ALA A 300 20.19 24.33 -5.50
N SER A 301 21.28 24.06 -6.23
CA SER A 301 21.58 24.72 -7.51
C SER A 301 20.55 24.33 -8.58
N TYR A 302 20.26 23.03 -8.74
CA TYR A 302 19.29 22.57 -9.73
C TYR A 302 17.88 23.09 -9.43
N ILE A 303 17.49 23.13 -8.15
CA ILE A 303 16.20 23.67 -7.72
C ILE A 303 16.09 25.16 -8.03
N SER A 304 17.14 25.94 -7.71
CA SER A 304 17.17 27.37 -8.00
C SER A 304 17.03 27.65 -9.49
N GLU A 305 17.73 26.88 -10.33
CA GLU A 305 17.62 26.96 -11.80
C GLU A 305 16.22 26.55 -12.29
N SER A 306 15.67 25.47 -11.75
CA SER A 306 14.32 24.99 -12.11
C SER A 306 13.26 26.03 -11.80
N ILE A 307 13.33 26.66 -10.62
CA ILE A 307 12.42 27.75 -10.23
C ILE A 307 12.60 28.96 -11.14
N ALA A 308 13.84 29.37 -11.43
CA ALA A 308 14.12 30.51 -12.31
C ALA A 308 13.64 30.28 -13.75
N SER A 309 13.63 29.03 -14.21
CA SER A 309 13.14 28.64 -15.54
C SER A 309 11.61 28.47 -15.62
N ASN A 310 10.91 28.47 -14.48
CA ASN A 310 9.47 28.26 -14.44
C ASN A 310 8.73 29.53 -14.90
N PRO A 311 7.98 29.50 -16.04
CA PRO A 311 7.30 30.68 -16.58
C PRO A 311 6.26 31.30 -15.63
N LEU A 312 5.76 30.52 -14.67
CA LEU A 312 4.81 30.99 -13.67
C LEU A 312 5.47 31.84 -12.58
N VAL A 313 6.80 31.78 -12.43
CA VAL A 313 7.59 32.52 -11.42
C VAL A 313 8.15 33.80 -12.06
N HIS A 314 7.28 34.80 -12.26
CA HIS A 314 7.65 36.10 -12.83
C HIS A 314 8.00 37.14 -11.75
N SER A 315 8.32 38.38 -12.15
CA SER A 315 8.89 39.45 -11.30
C SER A 315 8.07 39.91 -10.07
N GLY A 316 6.94 39.30 -9.78
CA GLY A 316 6.11 39.56 -8.60
C GLY A 316 5.90 38.33 -7.71
N ILE A 317 6.54 37.20 -8.03
CA ILE A 317 6.45 35.94 -7.30
C ILE A 317 7.73 35.76 -6.48
N ASP A 318 7.58 35.47 -5.19
CA ASP A 318 8.71 35.08 -4.35
C ASP A 318 9.19 33.67 -4.78
N PRO A 319 10.45 33.51 -5.24
CA PRO A 319 10.95 32.23 -5.71
C PRO A 319 11.21 31.23 -4.57
N THR A 320 11.08 31.63 -3.31
CA THR A 320 11.34 30.75 -2.17
C THR A 320 10.34 29.57 -2.15
N PRO A 321 10.78 28.32 -2.29
CA PRO A 321 9.87 27.18 -2.21
C PRO A 321 9.42 26.97 -0.76
N MET A 322 8.10 26.80 -0.57
CA MET A 322 7.49 26.70 0.77
C MET A 322 7.29 25.28 1.25
N HIS A 323 7.21 24.33 0.31
CA HIS A 323 6.92 22.93 0.58
C HIS A 323 7.46 22.07 -0.57
N ALA A 324 7.93 20.87 -0.28
CA ALA A 324 8.23 19.85 -1.28
C ALA A 324 7.43 18.57 -1.02
N ILE A 325 6.88 17.98 -2.08
CA ILE A 325 6.17 16.70 -2.02
C ILE A 325 6.82 15.67 -2.95
N ILE A 326 7.11 14.47 -2.41
CA ILE A 326 7.74 13.35 -3.12
C ILE A 326 6.95 12.07 -2.87
N THR A 327 6.69 11.29 -3.92
CA THR A 327 6.03 9.99 -3.77
C THR A 327 7.06 8.92 -3.36
N ASN A 328 6.90 8.30 -2.18
CA ASN A 328 7.81 7.27 -1.68
C ASN A 328 7.07 6.13 -0.95
N SER A 329 7.16 4.87 -1.36
CA SER A 329 7.81 4.38 -2.58
C SER A 329 7.08 4.85 -3.85
N THR A 330 7.71 4.68 -5.02
CA THR A 330 6.96 4.70 -6.28
C THR A 330 5.93 3.57 -6.30
N TYR A 331 4.99 3.63 -7.25
CA TYR A 331 3.96 2.60 -7.43
C TYR A 331 4.56 1.21 -7.63
N ASP A 332 5.62 1.13 -8.44
CA ASP A 332 6.33 -0.11 -8.80
C ASP A 332 7.34 -0.57 -7.71
N GLY A 333 7.38 0.11 -6.56
CA GLY A 333 8.15 -0.32 -5.39
C GLY A 333 9.57 0.22 -5.30
N LEU A 334 9.89 1.35 -5.93
CA LEU A 334 11.19 1.99 -5.73
C LEU A 334 11.17 2.88 -4.49
N CYS A 335 11.97 2.51 -3.50
CA CYS A 335 12.06 3.16 -2.19
C CYS A 335 13.33 4.03 -2.14
N TYR A 336 13.17 5.32 -1.88
CA TYR A 336 14.27 6.26 -1.80
C TYR A 336 15.08 6.08 -0.51
N ASN A 337 16.37 6.44 -0.53
CA ASN A 337 17.06 6.80 0.71
C ASN A 337 16.51 8.15 1.19
N VAL A 338 15.57 8.11 2.13
CA VAL A 338 14.86 9.29 2.61
C VAL A 338 15.81 10.25 3.32
N ARG A 339 16.80 9.74 4.06
CA ARG A 339 17.82 10.58 4.68
C ARG A 339 18.60 11.38 3.64
N ARG A 340 19.02 10.75 2.55
CA ARG A 340 19.73 11.43 1.45
C ARG A 340 18.85 12.50 0.78
N VAL A 341 17.55 12.22 0.62
CA VAL A 341 16.58 13.19 0.10
C VAL A 341 16.39 14.37 1.04
N GLU A 342 16.29 14.13 2.35
CA GLU A 342 16.22 15.19 3.37
C GLU A 342 17.47 16.08 3.37
N GLU A 343 18.65 15.48 3.22
CA GLU A 343 19.94 16.20 3.13
C GLU A 343 19.95 17.16 1.93
N LEU A 344 19.53 16.68 0.75
CA LEU A 344 19.56 17.45 -0.49
C LEU A 344 18.46 18.53 -0.53
N LEU A 345 17.20 18.13 -0.39
CA LEU A 345 16.08 19.07 -0.46
C LEU A 345 16.01 20.00 0.75
N GLY A 346 16.50 19.55 1.90
CA GLY A 346 16.54 20.37 3.12
C GLY A 346 17.43 21.60 2.98
N GLU A 347 18.29 21.71 1.97
CA GLU A 347 19.00 22.96 1.66
C GLU A 347 18.10 24.02 1.01
N SER A 348 17.01 23.59 0.36
CA SER A 348 16.14 24.47 -0.43
C SER A 348 14.80 24.77 0.24
N VAL A 349 14.28 23.85 1.06
CA VAL A 349 12.94 23.96 1.64
C VAL A 349 12.88 23.49 3.09
N ASP A 350 12.00 24.11 3.89
CA ASP A 350 11.85 23.80 5.32
C ASP A 350 10.78 22.75 5.64
N ARG A 351 9.99 22.34 4.64
CA ARG A 351 8.90 21.37 4.78
C ARG A 351 8.97 20.33 3.67
N LEU A 352 9.12 19.07 4.06
CA LEU A 352 9.19 17.91 3.18
C LEU A 352 8.00 16.99 3.45
N HIS A 353 7.28 16.60 2.42
CA HIS A 353 6.16 15.68 2.50
C HIS A 353 6.45 14.46 1.63
N PHE A 354 6.55 13.31 2.26
CA PHE A 354 6.60 12.03 1.57
C PHE A 354 5.18 11.47 1.45
N ASP A 355 4.68 11.34 0.22
CA ASP A 355 3.45 10.62 -0.05
C ASP A 355 3.71 9.11 0.00
N GLU A 356 3.55 8.54 1.19
CA GLU A 356 3.77 7.13 1.52
C GLU A 356 2.49 6.30 1.48
N ALA A 357 1.54 6.67 0.61
CA ALA A 357 0.26 5.98 0.51
C ALA A 357 0.41 4.47 0.29
N TRP A 358 1.46 4.05 -0.43
CA TRP A 358 1.79 2.66 -0.73
C TRP A 358 2.83 2.02 0.20
N PHE A 359 3.22 2.69 1.29
CA PHE A 359 4.43 2.31 2.02
C PHE A 359 4.32 2.40 3.56
N GLY A 360 3.09 2.39 4.10
CA GLY A 360 2.85 2.53 5.54
C GLY A 360 3.42 1.42 6.44
N TYR A 361 3.86 0.29 5.88
CA TYR A 361 4.46 -0.81 6.64
C TYR A 361 5.98 -0.68 6.83
N ALA A 362 6.63 0.25 6.13
CA ALA A 362 8.09 0.28 6.00
C ALA A 362 8.82 0.34 7.34
N ARG A 363 8.27 1.09 8.32
CA ARG A 363 8.85 1.24 9.65
C ARG A 363 9.03 -0.08 10.39
N PHE A 364 8.18 -1.05 10.13
CA PHE A 364 8.10 -2.27 10.94
C PHE A 364 9.02 -3.38 10.44
N ASN A 365 9.82 -3.14 9.40
CA ASN A 365 10.79 -4.11 8.90
C ASN A 365 12.19 -3.51 8.67
N PRO A 366 13.26 -4.11 9.21
CA PRO A 366 14.64 -3.65 8.98
C PRO A 366 15.05 -3.57 7.50
N MET A 367 14.39 -4.32 6.61
CA MET A 367 14.57 -4.25 5.15
C MET A 367 14.53 -2.80 4.61
N TYR A 368 13.74 -1.94 5.25
CA TYR A 368 13.48 -0.58 4.78
C TYR A 368 14.16 0.51 5.63
N HIS A 369 15.22 0.16 6.38
CA HIS A 369 15.98 1.12 7.19
C HIS A 369 16.37 2.39 6.37
N GLU A 370 16.07 3.58 6.91
CA GLU A 370 16.26 4.90 6.25
C GLU A 370 15.50 5.08 4.91
N ARG A 371 14.54 4.22 4.57
CA ARG A 371 13.77 4.27 3.31
C ARG A 371 12.39 4.92 3.41
N PHE A 372 12.00 5.41 4.58
CA PHE A 372 10.68 5.98 4.87
C PHE A 372 10.80 7.24 5.72
N ALA A 373 9.82 8.14 5.65
CA ALA A 373 9.80 9.47 6.24
C ALA A 373 10.01 9.49 7.76
N MET A 374 9.40 8.54 8.46
CA MET A 374 9.46 8.43 9.92
C MET A 374 10.61 7.51 10.39
N HIS A 375 11.74 7.49 9.67
CA HIS A 375 12.91 6.65 10.00
C HIS A 375 13.57 7.03 11.33
N GLY A 376 14.09 6.07 12.09
CA GLY A 376 14.63 6.34 13.43
C GLY A 376 13.57 6.81 14.43
N GLU A 377 13.99 7.45 15.53
CA GLU A 377 13.09 7.86 16.61
C GLU A 377 12.75 9.36 16.57
N PRO A 378 11.52 9.78 16.94
CA PRO A 378 11.14 11.19 16.90
C PRO A 378 12.09 12.09 17.70
N ALA A 379 12.54 11.63 18.87
CA ALA A 379 13.47 12.36 19.74
C ALA A 379 14.84 12.65 19.10
N SER A 380 15.20 11.91 18.03
CA SER A 380 16.44 12.13 17.28
C SER A 380 16.29 13.17 16.16
N HIS A 381 15.07 13.61 15.85
CA HIS A 381 14.79 14.61 14.82
C HIS A 381 14.98 16.02 15.37
N THR A 382 16.11 16.65 15.01
CA THR A 382 16.50 17.94 15.58
C THR A 382 15.77 19.12 14.92
N PRO A 383 15.55 20.25 15.63
CA PRO A 383 14.81 21.41 15.09
C PRO A 383 15.45 22.10 13.88
N ASP A 384 16.73 21.85 13.62
CA ASP A 384 17.47 22.35 12.46
C ASP A 384 17.25 21.50 11.20
N ARG A 385 16.65 20.31 11.28
CA ARG A 385 16.21 19.53 10.10
C ARG A 385 14.88 20.06 9.56
N PRO A 386 14.51 19.80 8.29
CA PRO A 386 13.19 20.14 7.78
C PRO A 386 12.06 19.52 8.62
N THR A 387 10.90 20.18 8.65
CA THR A 387 9.67 19.54 9.12
C THR A 387 9.25 18.48 8.10
N VAL A 388 9.03 17.24 8.55
CA VAL A 388 8.71 16.11 7.68
C VAL A 388 7.26 15.68 7.88
N PHE A 389 6.54 15.44 6.79
CA PHE A 389 5.20 14.87 6.75
C PHE A 389 5.24 13.53 6.02
N ALA A 390 4.43 12.57 6.49
CA ALA A 390 4.13 11.35 5.76
C ALA A 390 2.63 11.15 5.66
N THR A 391 2.13 10.80 4.48
CA THR A 391 0.74 10.39 4.28
C THR A 391 0.68 8.92 3.97
N GLN A 392 -0.13 8.16 4.71
CA GLN A 392 -0.22 6.72 4.54
C GLN A 392 -1.68 6.32 4.34
N SER A 393 -1.97 5.60 3.26
CA SER A 393 -3.28 5.01 3.04
C SER A 393 -3.30 3.68 3.76
N THR A 394 -3.74 3.69 5.02
CA THR A 394 -3.80 2.51 5.87
C THR A 394 -4.51 1.34 5.18
N HIS A 395 -5.57 1.62 4.41
CA HIS A 395 -6.35 0.61 3.71
C HIS A 395 -5.69 -0.01 2.47
N LYS A 396 -4.55 0.50 2.00
CA LYS A 396 -3.87 -0.04 0.81
C LYS A 396 -3.04 -1.28 1.15
N LEU A 397 -2.05 -1.12 2.01
CA LEU A 397 -1.06 -2.16 2.32
C LEU A 397 -0.89 -2.44 3.81
N LEU A 398 -1.64 -1.75 4.66
CA LEU A 398 -1.94 -2.19 6.03
C LEU A 398 -3.37 -2.75 6.07
N ALA A 399 -3.94 -2.93 7.27
CA ALA A 399 -5.25 -3.55 7.45
C ALA A 399 -6.26 -2.53 8.00
N ALA A 400 -6.94 -1.80 7.11
CA ALA A 400 -7.99 -0.85 7.50
C ALA A 400 -9.09 -0.75 6.44
N LEU A 401 -10.25 -0.21 6.83
CA LEU A 401 -11.35 0.04 5.90
C LEU A 401 -10.96 1.10 4.86
N SER A 402 -11.45 0.96 3.62
CA SER A 402 -11.27 1.98 2.59
C SER A 402 -11.60 3.38 3.12
N GLN A 403 -10.88 4.38 2.63
CA GLN A 403 -10.86 5.77 3.14
C GLN A 403 -10.09 5.98 4.45
N ALA A 404 -9.69 4.93 5.19
CA ALA A 404 -8.79 5.10 6.33
C ALA A 404 -7.40 5.57 5.86
N SER A 405 -6.87 6.63 6.48
CA SER A 405 -5.56 7.20 6.20
C SER A 405 -4.99 7.85 7.45
N MET A 406 -3.67 7.99 7.52
CA MET A 406 -2.97 8.69 8.59
C MET A 406 -2.07 9.79 8.01
N ILE A 407 -1.99 10.92 8.72
CA ILE A 407 -0.95 11.93 8.52
C ILE A 407 0.01 11.84 9.68
N HIS A 408 1.29 11.64 9.41
CA HIS A 408 2.35 11.65 10.43
C HIS A 408 3.22 12.90 10.26
N ILE A 409 3.61 13.52 11.37
CA ILE A 409 4.38 14.77 11.38
C ILE A 409 5.60 14.63 12.30
N ARG A 410 6.77 15.04 11.78
CA ARG A 410 7.98 15.34 12.56
C ARG A 410 8.32 16.80 12.44
N ASP A 411 8.06 17.53 13.52
CA ASP A 411 8.43 18.94 13.65
C ASP A 411 9.96 19.15 13.55
N GLY A 412 10.34 20.07 12.67
CA GLY A 412 11.71 20.55 12.46
C GLY A 412 11.70 22.07 12.24
N ARG A 413 12.37 22.58 11.21
CA ARG A 413 12.32 23.99 10.82
C ARG A 413 10.94 24.38 10.32
N ARG A 414 10.49 25.60 10.68
CA ARG A 414 9.16 26.17 10.37
C ARG A 414 7.98 25.18 10.52
N PRO A 415 7.82 24.56 11.69
CA PRO A 415 6.74 23.60 11.91
C PRO A 415 5.37 24.28 11.80
N ILE A 416 4.33 23.47 11.64
CA ILE A 416 2.95 23.93 11.65
C ILE A 416 2.35 23.54 13.00
N ASP A 417 2.07 24.52 13.84
CA ASP A 417 1.45 24.27 15.14
C ASP A 417 0.08 23.59 14.96
N HIS A 418 -0.36 22.90 16.01
CA HIS A 418 -1.60 22.12 15.97
C HIS A 418 -2.82 22.96 15.60
N ALA A 419 -2.99 24.15 16.18
CA ALA A 419 -4.17 24.97 15.93
C ALA A 419 -4.26 25.38 14.46
N ARG A 420 -3.15 25.82 13.85
CA ARG A 420 -3.13 26.17 12.43
C ARG A 420 -3.32 24.95 11.52
N PHE A 421 -2.73 23.81 11.86
CA PHE A 421 -2.89 22.60 11.07
C PHE A 421 -4.34 22.08 11.14
N ASN A 422 -4.98 22.17 12.31
CA ASN A 422 -6.34 21.69 12.51
C ASN A 422 -7.37 22.48 11.69
N GLU A 423 -7.17 23.78 11.46
CA GLU A 423 -8.03 24.54 10.55
C GLU A 423 -8.07 23.94 9.13
N ALA A 424 -6.90 23.59 8.58
CA ALA A 424 -6.82 22.92 7.28
C ALA A 424 -7.40 21.50 7.33
N PHE A 425 -7.24 20.79 8.44
CA PHE A 425 -7.84 19.47 8.64
C PHE A 425 -9.37 19.53 8.62
N MET A 426 -9.96 20.44 9.41
CA MET A 426 -11.41 20.64 9.51
C MET A 426 -12.04 21.09 8.18
N MET A 427 -11.33 21.86 7.34
CA MET A 427 -11.81 22.23 6.00
C MET A 427 -12.07 21.03 5.09
N HIS A 428 -11.41 19.89 5.34
CA HIS A 428 -11.53 18.69 4.50
C HIS A 428 -12.16 17.49 5.19
N ALA A 429 -12.40 17.58 6.50
CA ALA A 429 -13.02 16.52 7.28
C ALA A 429 -14.56 16.65 7.29
N SER A 430 -15.25 15.52 7.39
CA SER A 430 -16.69 15.52 7.66
C SER A 430 -16.93 15.86 9.13
N THR A 431 -17.95 16.68 9.42
CA THR A 431 -18.45 16.89 10.80
C THR A 431 -19.17 15.68 11.39
N SER A 432 -19.40 14.64 10.57
CA SER A 432 -19.93 13.34 10.98
C SER A 432 -19.03 12.25 10.39
N PRO A 433 -17.84 12.00 10.98
CA PRO A 433 -16.92 10.98 10.49
C PRO A 433 -17.45 9.59 10.85
N ASN A 434 -17.10 8.58 10.05
CA ASN A 434 -17.47 7.20 10.33
C ASN A 434 -16.49 6.60 11.36
N TYR A 435 -16.99 6.24 12.54
CA TYR A 435 -16.16 5.77 13.66
C TYR A 435 -15.55 4.39 13.40
N ALA A 436 -16.15 3.55 12.55
CA ALA A 436 -15.56 2.27 12.16
C ALA A 436 -14.27 2.47 11.34
N ILE A 437 -14.19 3.53 10.53
CA ILE A 437 -12.98 3.88 9.78
C ILE A 437 -11.87 4.31 10.75
N ILE A 438 -12.19 5.18 11.73
CA ILE A 438 -11.25 5.61 12.78
C ILE A 438 -10.75 4.40 13.59
N ALA A 439 -11.67 3.53 14.00
CA ALA A 439 -11.32 2.31 14.73
C ALA A 439 -10.44 1.37 13.91
N SER A 440 -10.65 1.26 12.59
CA SER A 440 -9.80 0.43 11.73
C SER A 440 -8.38 0.97 11.62
N ASN A 441 -8.21 2.29 11.63
CA ASN A 441 -6.89 2.94 11.74
C ASN A 441 -6.22 2.60 13.09
N ASP A 442 -6.96 2.73 14.19
CA ASP A 442 -6.49 2.43 15.54
C ASP A 442 -6.04 0.97 15.69
N VAL A 443 -6.87 0.03 15.22
CA VAL A 443 -6.55 -1.40 15.17
C VAL A 443 -5.34 -1.67 14.27
N SER A 444 -5.25 -1.01 13.11
CA SER A 444 -4.09 -1.19 12.23
C SER A 444 -2.79 -0.74 12.88
N ALA A 445 -2.80 0.31 13.72
CA ALA A 445 -1.64 0.70 14.51
C ALA A 445 -1.29 -0.38 15.54
N ALA A 446 -2.27 -0.94 16.23
CA ALA A 446 -2.05 -2.03 17.19
C ALA A 446 -1.50 -3.31 16.55
N MET A 447 -1.95 -3.65 15.35
CA MET A 447 -1.40 -4.78 14.60
C MET A 447 0.09 -4.61 14.26
N MET A 448 0.55 -3.37 14.10
CA MET A 448 1.93 -3.05 13.74
C MET A 448 2.84 -2.82 14.96
N GLU A 449 2.29 -2.74 16.17
CA GLU A 449 3.08 -2.49 17.38
C GLU A 449 3.99 -3.67 17.73
N GLY A 450 5.23 -3.37 18.10
CA GLY A 450 6.19 -4.34 18.60
C GLY A 450 6.52 -5.47 17.60
N PRO A 451 6.71 -6.71 18.07
CA PRO A 451 7.05 -7.86 17.22
C PRO A 451 5.97 -8.21 16.19
N GLY A 452 4.70 -7.85 16.45
CA GLY A 452 3.59 -8.13 15.54
C GLY A 452 3.77 -7.49 14.16
N GLY A 453 4.20 -6.22 14.12
CA GLY A 453 4.48 -5.52 12.86
C GLY A 453 5.62 -6.16 12.06
N LYS A 454 6.69 -6.59 12.76
CA LYS A 454 7.80 -7.29 12.10
C LYS A 454 7.34 -8.65 11.55
N ALA A 455 6.61 -9.44 12.34
CA ALA A 455 6.12 -10.75 11.91
C ALA A 455 5.20 -10.65 10.67
N LEU A 456 4.27 -9.68 10.66
CA LEU A 456 3.35 -9.48 9.55
C LEU A 456 4.07 -9.03 8.27
N THR A 457 5.06 -8.15 8.40
CA THR A 457 5.86 -7.70 7.25
C THR A 457 6.82 -8.79 6.76
N ASP A 458 7.44 -9.55 7.66
CA ASP A 458 8.29 -10.70 7.31
C ASP A 458 7.49 -11.77 6.53
N ASP A 459 6.30 -12.13 7.01
CA ASP A 459 5.42 -13.09 6.32
C ASP A 459 5.13 -12.61 4.88
N SER A 460 4.80 -11.33 4.70
CA SER A 460 4.54 -10.71 3.39
C SER A 460 5.76 -10.73 2.46
N ILE A 461 6.94 -10.37 2.98
CA ILE A 461 8.21 -10.36 2.23
C ILE A 461 8.59 -11.77 1.80
N ARG A 462 8.48 -12.75 2.70
CA ARG A 462 8.84 -14.15 2.44
C ARG A 462 7.95 -14.78 1.36
N GLU A 463 6.64 -14.47 1.36
CA GLU A 463 5.75 -14.94 0.28
C GLU A 463 6.11 -14.32 -1.07
N ALA A 464 6.44 -13.03 -1.10
CA ALA A 464 6.88 -12.36 -2.32
C ALA A 464 8.21 -12.92 -2.84
N VAL A 465 9.19 -13.12 -1.95
CA VAL A 465 10.49 -13.73 -2.25
C VAL A 465 10.32 -15.15 -2.79
N SER A 466 9.49 -15.97 -2.14
CA SER A 466 9.22 -17.35 -2.56
C SER A 466 8.65 -17.38 -3.99
N PHE A 467 7.67 -16.51 -4.28
CA PHE A 467 7.11 -16.37 -5.61
C PHE A 467 8.15 -15.92 -6.64
N ARG A 468 8.95 -14.89 -6.32
CA ARG A 468 10.02 -14.36 -7.18
C ARG A 468 11.05 -15.43 -7.53
N ARG A 469 11.52 -16.18 -6.53
CA ARG A 469 12.46 -17.29 -6.74
C ARG A 469 11.86 -18.39 -7.61
N MET A 470 10.59 -18.74 -7.37
CA MET A 470 9.88 -19.73 -8.17
C MET A 470 9.79 -19.33 -9.64
N LEU A 471 9.38 -18.09 -9.93
CA LEU A 471 9.33 -17.59 -11.32
C LEU A 471 10.72 -17.52 -11.95
N ALA A 472 11.72 -17.02 -11.23
CA ALA A 472 13.08 -16.94 -11.74
C ALA A 472 13.66 -18.33 -12.04
N ARG A 473 13.36 -19.33 -11.21
CA ARG A 473 13.75 -20.74 -11.46
C ARG A 473 13.06 -21.28 -12.71
N LEU A 474 11.73 -21.12 -12.83
CA LEU A 474 10.99 -21.58 -14.00
C LEU A 474 11.50 -20.91 -15.27
N ASN A 475 11.78 -19.61 -15.22
CA ASN A 475 12.35 -18.87 -16.34
C ASN A 475 13.70 -19.47 -16.77
N ALA A 476 14.61 -19.72 -15.82
CA ALA A 476 15.89 -20.37 -16.10
C ALA A 476 15.72 -21.77 -16.73
N GLU A 477 14.84 -22.61 -16.18
CA GLU A 477 14.57 -23.97 -16.69
C GLU A 477 13.98 -23.97 -18.12
N PHE A 478 13.13 -22.99 -18.46
CA PHE A 478 12.60 -22.85 -19.83
C PHE A 478 13.66 -22.30 -20.79
N LEU A 479 14.46 -21.32 -20.35
CA LEU A 479 15.55 -20.77 -21.16
C LEU A 479 16.62 -21.83 -21.49
N GLU A 480 16.95 -22.72 -20.56
CA GLU A 480 17.85 -23.87 -20.81
C GLU A 480 17.34 -24.81 -21.92
N LYS A 481 16.02 -24.88 -22.12
CA LYS A 481 15.37 -25.65 -23.19
C LYS A 481 15.22 -24.84 -24.50
N GLY A 482 15.64 -23.58 -24.51
CA GLY A 482 15.42 -22.67 -25.64
C GLY A 482 13.97 -22.19 -25.77
N GLU A 483 13.20 -22.26 -24.69
CA GLU A 483 11.79 -21.83 -24.65
C GLU A 483 11.63 -20.49 -23.92
N TRP A 484 10.58 -19.75 -24.27
CA TRP A 484 10.22 -18.52 -23.58
C TRP A 484 9.44 -18.83 -22.29
N PHE A 485 9.61 -17.97 -21.29
CA PHE A 485 8.72 -17.87 -20.13
C PHE A 485 8.71 -16.43 -19.60
N PHE A 486 7.78 -16.13 -18.71
CA PHE A 486 7.76 -14.86 -17.99
C PHE A 486 8.98 -14.73 -17.09
N SER A 487 9.41 -13.48 -16.83
CA SER A 487 10.45 -13.16 -15.86
C SER A 487 9.90 -12.21 -14.80
N VAL A 488 10.74 -11.76 -13.89
CA VAL A 488 10.41 -10.79 -12.86
C VAL A 488 11.40 -9.64 -12.95
N TRP A 489 10.92 -8.42 -12.80
CA TRP A 489 11.76 -7.24 -12.69
C TRP A 489 12.43 -7.20 -11.31
N GLN A 490 13.69 -7.65 -11.27
CA GLN A 490 14.52 -7.81 -10.07
C GLN A 490 15.99 -8.08 -10.49
N PRO A 491 16.95 -8.13 -9.56
CA PRO A 491 18.32 -8.55 -9.87
C PRO A 491 18.42 -9.97 -10.43
N ASP A 492 19.28 -10.15 -11.44
CA ASP A 492 19.58 -11.47 -12.02
C ASP A 492 20.43 -12.33 -11.07
N THR A 493 21.36 -11.68 -10.37
CA THR A 493 22.27 -12.27 -9.38
C THR A 493 22.28 -11.46 -8.09
N VAL A 494 22.58 -12.12 -6.99
CA VAL A 494 22.78 -11.50 -5.67
C VAL A 494 24.07 -12.02 -5.05
N PHE A 495 24.72 -11.18 -4.25
CA PHE A 495 25.92 -11.58 -3.51
C PHE A 495 25.53 -12.45 -2.31
N ASP A 496 26.10 -13.65 -2.23
CA ASP A 496 25.96 -14.54 -1.08
C ASP A 496 27.18 -14.39 -0.15
N PRO A 497 27.00 -13.81 1.06
CA PRO A 497 28.10 -13.63 2.00
C PRO A 497 28.73 -14.94 2.49
N GLU A 498 27.98 -16.03 2.56
CA GLU A 498 28.49 -17.34 3.01
C GLU A 498 29.40 -17.96 1.96
N GLN A 499 29.06 -17.78 0.69
CA GLN A 499 29.86 -18.27 -0.44
C GLN A 499 30.90 -17.26 -0.94
N GLY A 500 30.81 -15.99 -0.52
CA GLY A 500 31.71 -14.91 -0.93
C GLY A 500 31.68 -14.59 -2.43
N LYS A 501 30.55 -14.83 -3.11
CA LYS A 501 30.41 -14.64 -4.56
C LYS A 501 28.97 -14.30 -4.94
N ASP A 502 28.80 -13.77 -6.15
CA ASP A 502 27.48 -13.63 -6.77
C ASP A 502 26.93 -14.99 -7.19
N ILE A 503 25.65 -15.21 -6.89
CA ILE A 503 24.87 -16.39 -7.27
C ILE A 503 23.60 -15.97 -7.99
N ALA A 504 23.03 -16.87 -8.80
CA ALA A 504 21.76 -16.61 -9.48
C ALA A 504 20.64 -16.39 -8.45
N PHE A 505 19.77 -15.40 -8.69
CA PHE A 505 18.72 -15.02 -7.74
C PHE A 505 17.89 -16.21 -7.25
N HIS A 506 17.49 -17.10 -8.17
CA HIS A 506 16.64 -18.26 -7.84
C HIS A 506 17.35 -19.34 -7.00
N THR A 507 18.68 -19.27 -6.87
CA THR A 507 19.48 -20.20 -6.05
C THR A 507 19.79 -19.66 -4.65
N ALA A 508 19.64 -18.35 -4.43
CA ALA A 508 19.77 -17.74 -3.11
C ALA A 508 18.70 -18.28 -2.14
N SER A 509 19.00 -18.27 -0.84
CA SER A 509 18.06 -18.69 0.20
C SER A 509 16.94 -17.66 0.40
N ASP A 510 15.77 -18.11 0.86
CA ASP A 510 14.68 -17.20 1.21
C ASP A 510 15.10 -16.23 2.32
N ASP A 511 15.86 -16.71 3.31
CA ASP A 511 16.33 -15.90 4.42
C ASP A 511 17.22 -14.76 3.93
N LEU A 512 18.23 -15.03 3.08
CA LEU A 512 19.10 -14.00 2.52
C LEU A 512 18.27 -12.91 1.82
N LEU A 513 17.38 -13.32 0.91
CA LEU A 513 16.57 -12.38 0.13
C LEU A 513 15.52 -11.65 0.98
N ALA A 514 15.01 -12.25 2.05
CA ALA A 514 14.00 -11.65 2.91
C ALA A 514 14.60 -10.73 3.99
N SER A 515 15.88 -10.86 4.33
CA SER A 515 16.51 -10.08 5.40
C SER A 515 17.62 -9.13 4.97
N GLU A 516 18.23 -9.31 3.80
CA GLU A 516 19.38 -8.51 3.35
C GLU A 516 18.97 -7.42 2.34
N PRO A 517 18.93 -6.12 2.73
CA PRO A 517 18.59 -5.02 1.83
C PRO A 517 19.51 -4.93 0.61
N ALA A 518 20.79 -5.29 0.73
CA ALA A 518 21.75 -5.18 -0.36
C ALA A 518 21.37 -6.03 -1.58
N CYS A 519 20.57 -7.10 -1.38
CA CYS A 519 20.03 -7.91 -2.47
C CYS A 519 19.07 -7.13 -3.39
N TRP A 520 18.56 -5.98 -2.96
CA TRP A 520 17.50 -5.24 -3.64
C TRP A 520 17.90 -3.81 -4.04
N VAL A 521 19.10 -3.38 -3.65
CA VAL A 521 19.63 -2.06 -3.99
C VAL A 521 19.90 -1.97 -5.49
N LEU A 522 19.46 -0.88 -6.10
CA LEU A 522 19.77 -0.57 -7.50
C LEU A 522 21.23 -0.13 -7.59
N LYS A 523 22.10 -1.02 -8.08
CA LYS A 523 23.53 -0.75 -8.28
C LYS A 523 23.77 0.09 -9.54
N PRO A 524 24.73 1.03 -9.53
CA PRO A 524 25.03 1.84 -10.72
C PRO A 524 25.25 0.96 -11.96
N ASN A 525 24.57 1.28 -13.06
CA ASN A 525 24.70 0.60 -14.35
C ASN A 525 24.31 -0.90 -14.36
N ALA A 526 23.63 -1.42 -13.33
CA ALA A 526 23.12 -2.77 -13.39
C ALA A 526 21.97 -2.88 -14.41
N ALA A 527 22.09 -3.84 -15.33
CA ALA A 527 21.22 -3.93 -16.50
C ALA A 527 19.74 -4.17 -16.13
N TRP A 528 19.48 -4.97 -15.09
CA TRP A 528 18.14 -5.43 -14.74
C TRP A 528 17.13 -4.30 -14.46
N HIS A 529 17.56 -3.19 -13.84
CA HIS A 529 16.65 -2.09 -13.49
C HIS A 529 16.48 -1.08 -14.63
N GLY A 530 17.47 -0.95 -15.52
CA GLY A 530 17.39 -0.13 -16.73
C GLY A 530 17.38 1.39 -16.49
N PHE A 531 17.92 1.86 -15.35
CA PHE A 531 17.99 3.30 -15.00
C PHE A 531 19.37 3.92 -15.23
N GLY A 532 20.34 3.14 -15.73
CA GLY A 532 21.70 3.62 -16.00
C GLY A 532 22.48 3.94 -14.72
N ASP A 533 23.19 5.06 -14.73
CA ASP A 533 24.06 5.51 -13.65
C ASP A 533 23.24 6.16 -12.53
N ILE A 534 22.88 5.37 -11.52
CA ILE A 534 22.19 5.80 -10.29
C ILE A 534 23.19 5.83 -9.13
N GLU A 535 23.09 6.81 -8.22
CA GLU A 535 23.92 6.86 -7.01
C GLU A 535 23.76 5.54 -6.20
N ASP A 536 24.88 4.88 -5.87
CA ASP A 536 24.83 3.60 -5.16
C ASP A 536 24.17 3.76 -3.79
N GLY A 537 23.32 2.80 -3.43
CA GLY A 537 22.56 2.84 -2.19
C GLY A 537 21.42 3.87 -2.17
N TYR A 538 21.20 4.64 -3.23
CA TYR A 538 20.16 5.67 -3.27
C TYR A 538 18.74 5.09 -3.35
N CYS A 539 18.55 3.97 -4.04
CA CYS A 539 17.23 3.37 -4.22
C CYS A 539 17.24 1.86 -4.01
N LEU A 540 16.15 1.34 -3.44
CA LEU A 540 15.91 -0.08 -3.18
C LEU A 540 14.60 -0.51 -3.84
N LEU A 541 14.56 -1.70 -4.43
CA LEU A 541 13.33 -2.33 -4.90
C LEU A 541 12.63 -3.06 -3.75
N ASP A 542 11.40 -2.67 -3.45
CA ASP A 542 10.57 -3.33 -2.47
C ASP A 542 10.25 -4.79 -2.88
N PRO A 543 10.64 -5.79 -2.07
CA PRO A 543 10.38 -7.20 -2.37
C PRO A 543 8.90 -7.49 -2.65
N ILE A 544 7.96 -6.80 -1.98
CA ILE A 544 6.53 -7.13 -2.04
C ILE A 544 5.81 -6.56 -3.26
N LYS A 545 6.49 -5.70 -4.03
CA LYS A 545 5.97 -5.07 -5.25
C LYS A 545 6.47 -5.83 -6.47
N VAL A 546 5.78 -6.94 -6.80
CA VAL A 546 6.28 -7.91 -7.78
C VAL A 546 5.81 -7.56 -9.18
N SER A 547 6.71 -7.01 -9.99
CA SER A 547 6.47 -6.76 -11.41
C SER A 547 6.91 -7.95 -12.25
N ILE A 548 5.97 -8.72 -12.79
CA ILE A 548 6.22 -9.76 -13.79
C ILE A 548 6.48 -9.09 -15.12
N THR A 549 7.52 -9.53 -15.85
CA THR A 549 7.85 -9.05 -17.19
C THR A 549 7.48 -10.10 -18.24
N SER A 550 6.81 -9.65 -19.31
CA SER A 550 6.53 -10.49 -20.47
C SER A 550 7.60 -10.30 -21.56
N PRO A 551 7.83 -11.32 -22.42
CA PRO A 551 8.70 -11.16 -23.58
C PRO A 551 8.23 -10.01 -24.47
N GLY A 552 9.16 -9.22 -25.02
CA GLY A 552 8.82 -8.12 -25.92
C GLY A 552 9.82 -6.96 -25.93
N ILE A 553 10.59 -6.80 -24.85
CA ILE A 553 11.62 -5.77 -24.70
C ILE A 553 12.97 -6.42 -24.45
N LEU A 554 14.00 -5.95 -25.15
CA LEU A 554 15.39 -6.39 -24.95
C LEU A 554 15.98 -5.75 -23.69
N ALA A 555 16.94 -6.42 -23.05
CA ALA A 555 17.59 -5.94 -21.81
C ALA A 555 18.29 -4.57 -21.96
N GLY A 556 18.73 -4.21 -23.17
CA GLY A 556 19.31 -2.89 -23.49
C GLY A 556 18.30 -1.84 -23.96
N GLY A 557 17.00 -2.17 -23.93
CA GLY A 557 15.94 -1.40 -24.56
C GLY A 557 15.69 -1.77 -26.02
N GLY A 558 14.54 -1.33 -26.54
CA GLY A 558 14.06 -1.70 -27.88
C GLY A 558 13.22 -2.98 -27.89
N MET A 559 12.42 -3.15 -28.94
CA MET A 559 11.52 -4.30 -29.08
C MET A 559 12.24 -5.54 -29.62
N SER A 560 11.90 -6.71 -29.10
CA SER A 560 12.34 -7.99 -29.66
C SER A 560 11.58 -8.36 -30.95
N GLY A 561 12.01 -9.42 -31.65
CA GLY A 561 11.31 -9.90 -32.86
C GLY A 561 9.95 -10.54 -32.60
N GLN A 562 9.68 -10.94 -31.36
CA GLN A 562 8.41 -11.49 -30.89
C GLN A 562 8.12 -10.96 -29.48
N GLY A 563 6.85 -10.85 -29.11
CA GLY A 563 6.47 -10.39 -27.78
C GLY A 563 5.04 -10.74 -27.40
N ILE A 564 4.77 -10.65 -26.11
CA ILE A 564 3.49 -10.96 -25.48
C ILE A 564 3.04 -9.70 -24.74
N PRO A 565 2.12 -8.92 -25.30
CA PRO A 565 1.58 -7.75 -24.64
C PRO A 565 0.93 -8.13 -23.30
N ALA A 566 1.34 -7.46 -22.23
CA ALA A 566 0.89 -7.78 -20.88
C ALA A 566 -0.63 -7.57 -20.70
N GLN A 567 -1.27 -6.70 -21.48
CA GLN A 567 -2.72 -6.54 -21.50
C GLN A 567 -3.46 -7.85 -21.87
N VAL A 568 -2.89 -8.68 -22.76
CA VAL A 568 -3.48 -9.98 -23.13
C VAL A 568 -3.37 -10.97 -21.97
N LEU A 569 -2.22 -10.98 -21.30
CA LEU A 569 -2.03 -11.80 -20.10
C LEU A 569 -3.00 -11.37 -18.99
N THR A 570 -3.16 -10.07 -18.74
CA THR A 570 -4.11 -9.57 -17.73
C THR A 570 -5.54 -10.02 -18.04
N ALA A 571 -6.01 -9.88 -19.28
CA ALA A 571 -7.34 -10.35 -19.67
C ALA A 571 -7.52 -11.87 -19.48
N TYR A 572 -6.45 -12.65 -19.67
CA TYR A 572 -6.44 -14.08 -19.43
C TYR A 572 -6.49 -14.43 -17.93
N LEU A 573 -5.75 -13.69 -17.10
CA LEU A 573 -5.74 -13.85 -15.64
C LEU A 573 -7.07 -13.44 -14.99
N ASP A 574 -7.71 -12.37 -15.47
CA ASP A 574 -9.00 -11.89 -14.98
C ASP A 574 -10.08 -12.97 -15.07
N ARG A 575 -10.06 -13.76 -16.16
CA ARG A 575 -10.96 -14.91 -16.32
C ARG A 575 -10.80 -15.94 -15.21
N GLN A 576 -9.58 -16.12 -14.70
CA GLN A 576 -9.29 -17.06 -13.62
C GLN A 576 -9.54 -16.44 -12.23
N GLY A 577 -10.08 -15.22 -12.17
CA GLY A 577 -10.33 -14.49 -10.92
C GLY A 577 -9.06 -13.89 -10.32
N ILE A 578 -8.01 -13.68 -11.13
CA ILE A 578 -6.74 -13.08 -10.72
C ILE A 578 -6.67 -11.67 -11.31
N VAL A 579 -6.86 -10.67 -10.45
CA VAL A 579 -6.81 -9.26 -10.84
C VAL A 579 -5.41 -8.70 -10.57
N ALA A 580 -4.81 -8.11 -11.58
CA ALA A 580 -3.54 -7.40 -11.46
C ALA A 580 -3.76 -5.98 -10.91
N GLU A 581 -2.78 -5.48 -10.16
CA GLU A 581 -2.84 -4.11 -9.63
C GLU A 581 -2.59 -3.07 -10.73
N LYS A 582 -1.57 -3.29 -11.55
CA LYS A 582 -1.18 -2.42 -12.66
C LYS A 582 -0.66 -3.24 -13.82
N THR A 583 -1.08 -2.88 -15.03
CA THR A 583 -0.62 -3.49 -16.28
C THR A 583 -0.04 -2.41 -17.18
N THR A 584 1.10 -2.70 -17.81
CA THR A 584 1.71 -1.89 -18.88
C THR A 584 1.82 -2.67 -20.18
N ASP A 585 2.61 -2.18 -21.14
CA ASP A 585 2.86 -2.91 -22.39
C ASP A 585 3.49 -4.29 -22.11
N PHE A 586 4.43 -4.37 -21.16
CA PHE A 586 5.20 -5.60 -20.89
C PHE A 586 5.44 -5.91 -19.42
N THR A 587 4.78 -5.20 -18.50
CA THR A 587 4.90 -5.47 -17.05
C THR A 587 3.55 -5.58 -16.38
N ILE A 588 3.40 -6.53 -15.44
CA ILE A 588 2.22 -6.69 -14.59
C ILE A 588 2.64 -6.66 -13.13
N LEU A 589 2.10 -5.72 -12.36
CA LEU A 589 2.38 -5.59 -10.94
C LEU A 589 1.37 -6.38 -10.11
N PHE A 590 1.89 -7.17 -9.19
CA PHE A 590 1.15 -7.83 -8.12
C PHE A 590 1.63 -7.33 -6.76
N LEU A 591 0.69 -7.03 -5.88
CA LEU A 591 0.95 -6.61 -4.51
C LEU A 591 0.87 -7.81 -3.57
N PHE A 592 1.97 -8.11 -2.89
CA PHE A 592 2.00 -9.07 -1.79
C PHE A 592 1.78 -8.29 -0.50
N SER A 593 0.54 -8.09 -0.09
CA SER A 593 0.21 -7.37 1.16
C SER A 593 0.24 -8.30 2.38
N ILE A 594 0.20 -7.72 3.58
CA ILE A 594 0.06 -8.47 4.85
C ILE A 594 -1.21 -9.33 4.93
N GLY A 595 -2.17 -9.12 4.03
CA GLY A 595 -3.39 -9.93 3.91
C GLY A 595 -3.27 -11.14 2.98
N VAL A 596 -2.13 -11.35 2.31
CA VAL A 596 -1.93 -12.50 1.43
C VAL A 596 -1.75 -13.77 2.27
N THR A 597 -2.55 -14.79 1.96
CA THR A 597 -2.44 -16.10 2.58
C THR A 597 -1.27 -16.89 2.00
N LYS A 598 -0.53 -17.59 2.87
CA LYS A 598 0.64 -18.40 2.49
C LYS A 598 0.32 -19.36 1.34
N GLY A 599 1.18 -19.37 0.31
CA GLY A 599 1.06 -20.26 -0.85
C GLY A 599 0.01 -19.87 -1.90
N LYS A 600 -0.76 -18.78 -1.71
CA LYS A 600 -1.75 -18.33 -2.71
C LYS A 600 -1.12 -18.04 -4.07
N TRP A 601 0.13 -17.58 -4.10
CA TRP A 601 0.88 -17.32 -5.32
C TRP A 601 1.09 -18.56 -6.21
N GLY A 602 0.93 -19.78 -5.67
CA GLY A 602 0.93 -21.00 -6.48
C GLY A 602 -0.20 -21.02 -7.54
N THR A 603 -1.34 -20.39 -7.25
CA THR A 603 -2.43 -20.22 -8.23
C THR A 603 -2.01 -19.33 -9.41
N LEU A 604 -1.26 -18.27 -9.14
CA LEU A 604 -0.71 -17.38 -10.16
C LEU A 604 0.36 -18.10 -11.00
N VAL A 605 1.25 -18.88 -10.38
CA VAL A 605 2.23 -19.70 -11.12
C VAL A 605 1.54 -20.67 -12.09
N ASN A 606 0.50 -21.38 -11.63
CA ASN A 606 -0.28 -22.27 -12.49
C ASN A 606 -0.95 -21.52 -13.64
N ALA A 607 -1.53 -20.34 -13.37
CA ALA A 607 -2.16 -19.51 -14.40
C ALA A 607 -1.16 -19.06 -15.49
N LEU A 608 0.07 -18.73 -15.11
CA LEU A 608 1.14 -18.37 -16.06
C LEU A 608 1.60 -19.57 -16.90
N LEU A 609 1.69 -20.76 -16.29
CA LEU A 609 1.99 -22.01 -17.01
C LEU A 609 0.86 -22.37 -17.99
N ASP A 610 -0.40 -22.21 -17.56
CA ASP A 610 -1.57 -22.41 -18.41
C ASP A 610 -1.58 -21.43 -19.58
N PHE A 611 -1.30 -20.14 -19.33
CA PHE A 611 -1.18 -19.14 -20.39
C PHE A 611 -0.11 -19.55 -21.41
N LYS A 612 1.07 -19.97 -20.95
CA LYS A 612 2.14 -20.42 -21.86
C LYS A 612 1.69 -21.61 -22.71
N ARG A 613 1.10 -22.65 -22.10
CA ARG A 613 0.59 -23.82 -22.83
C ARG A 613 -0.43 -23.42 -23.90
N ASP A 614 -1.38 -22.55 -23.54
CA ASP A 614 -2.46 -22.13 -24.41
C ASP A 614 -1.94 -21.19 -25.51
N PHE A 615 -0.92 -20.38 -25.23
CA PHE A 615 -0.20 -19.58 -26.21
C PHE A 615 0.58 -20.46 -27.20
N ASP A 616 1.37 -21.41 -26.70
CA ASP A 616 2.21 -22.28 -27.54
C ASP A 616 1.34 -23.16 -28.47
N SER A 617 0.20 -23.64 -27.98
CA SER A 617 -0.79 -24.38 -28.77
C SER A 617 -1.70 -23.50 -29.64
N ASN A 618 -1.56 -22.17 -29.55
CA ASN A 618 -2.43 -21.17 -30.19
C ASN A 618 -3.92 -21.45 -29.96
N ALA A 619 -4.29 -21.68 -28.69
CA ALA A 619 -5.65 -22.01 -28.31
C ALA A 619 -6.65 -20.95 -28.82
N PRO A 620 -7.77 -21.36 -29.44
CA PRO A 620 -8.84 -20.47 -29.91
C PRO A 620 -9.30 -19.47 -28.85
N LEU A 621 -9.46 -18.20 -29.23
CA LEU A 621 -9.89 -17.14 -28.31
C LEU A 621 -11.29 -17.40 -27.71
N GLU A 622 -12.17 -18.13 -28.39
CA GLU A 622 -13.47 -18.53 -27.84
C GLU A 622 -13.32 -19.40 -26.59
N MET A 623 -12.23 -20.18 -26.51
CA MET A 623 -11.95 -21.04 -25.37
C MET A 623 -11.18 -20.36 -24.27
N VAL A 624 -10.34 -19.35 -24.55
CA VAL A 624 -9.44 -18.71 -23.57
C VAL A 624 -9.87 -17.30 -23.16
N LEU A 625 -10.49 -16.51 -24.05
CA LEU A 625 -10.99 -15.15 -23.80
C LEU A 625 -12.48 -14.98 -24.23
N PRO A 626 -13.43 -15.73 -23.65
CA PRO A 626 -14.84 -15.75 -24.07
C PRO A 626 -15.55 -14.42 -23.85
N ALA A 627 -15.17 -13.65 -22.83
CA ALA A 627 -15.74 -12.32 -22.60
C ALA A 627 -15.38 -11.33 -23.73
N LEU A 628 -14.11 -11.34 -24.17
CA LEU A 628 -13.66 -10.58 -25.34
C LEU A 628 -14.42 -11.02 -26.59
N MET A 629 -14.61 -12.33 -26.79
CA MET A 629 -15.34 -12.86 -27.93
C MET A 629 -16.83 -12.54 -27.90
N ALA A 630 -17.44 -12.49 -26.72
CA ALA A 630 -18.84 -12.08 -26.57
C ALA A 630 -19.05 -10.61 -26.92
N ALA A 631 -18.13 -9.74 -26.50
CA ALA A 631 -18.21 -8.29 -26.75
C ALA A 631 -17.79 -7.91 -28.18
N HIS A 632 -16.72 -8.53 -28.70
CA HIS A 632 -16.01 -8.09 -29.90
C HIS A 632 -15.69 -9.23 -30.88
N GLY A 633 -16.42 -10.34 -30.84
CA GLY A 633 -16.13 -11.54 -31.62
C GLY A 633 -16.07 -11.33 -33.14
N ALA A 634 -16.73 -10.31 -33.69
CA ALA A 634 -16.60 -9.98 -35.12
C ALA A 634 -15.17 -9.55 -35.49
N ARG A 635 -14.44 -8.89 -34.58
CA ARG A 635 -13.06 -8.41 -34.78
C ARG A 635 -12.02 -9.52 -34.64
N TYR A 636 -12.29 -10.48 -33.75
CA TYR A 636 -11.32 -11.48 -33.29
C TYR A 636 -11.63 -12.93 -33.73
N ARG A 637 -12.67 -13.12 -34.55
CA ARG A 637 -13.11 -14.44 -35.02
C ARG A 637 -11.98 -15.21 -35.72
N GLY A 638 -11.77 -16.45 -35.29
CA GLY A 638 -10.82 -17.37 -35.92
C GLY A 638 -9.36 -17.13 -35.54
N LEU A 639 -9.08 -16.19 -34.64
CA LEU A 639 -7.74 -16.02 -34.06
C LEU A 639 -7.56 -16.96 -32.86
N GLY A 640 -6.34 -17.46 -32.69
CA GLY A 640 -5.89 -18.04 -31.44
C GLY A 640 -5.16 -17.03 -30.54
N LEU A 641 -4.80 -17.47 -29.33
CA LEU A 641 -4.12 -16.63 -28.34
C LEU A 641 -2.79 -16.06 -28.84
N ARG A 642 -1.97 -16.89 -29.53
CA ARG A 642 -0.69 -16.43 -30.09
C ARG A 642 -0.91 -15.43 -31.21
N ASP A 643 -1.89 -15.67 -32.09
CA ASP A 643 -2.20 -14.76 -33.20
C ASP A 643 -2.59 -13.36 -32.68
N LEU A 644 -3.36 -13.31 -31.58
CA LEU A 644 -3.73 -12.05 -30.93
C LEU A 644 -2.50 -11.31 -30.39
N CYS A 645 -1.65 -12.00 -29.63
CA CYS A 645 -0.42 -11.42 -29.09
C CYS A 645 0.50 -10.89 -30.18
N GLU A 646 0.75 -11.67 -31.24
CA GLU A 646 1.59 -11.26 -32.37
C GLU A 646 1.00 -10.05 -33.11
N THR A 647 -0.32 -10.02 -33.32
CA THR A 647 -1.00 -8.89 -33.97
C THR A 647 -0.91 -7.62 -33.14
N MET A 648 -1.12 -7.72 -31.82
CA MET A 648 -1.01 -6.59 -30.90
C MET A 648 0.44 -6.10 -30.80
N PHE A 649 1.41 -7.00 -30.65
CA PHE A 649 2.83 -6.67 -30.59
C PHE A 649 3.33 -5.98 -31.86
N ALA A 650 2.95 -6.48 -33.04
CA ALA A 650 3.28 -5.84 -34.32
C ALA A 650 2.68 -4.42 -34.43
N SER A 651 1.47 -4.21 -33.90
CA SER A 651 0.86 -2.88 -33.87
C SER A 651 1.52 -1.93 -32.89
N MET A 652 1.95 -2.41 -31.71
CA MET A 652 2.75 -1.63 -30.76
C MET A 652 4.06 -1.16 -31.40
N ALA A 653 4.74 -2.05 -32.13
CA ALA A 653 5.95 -1.72 -32.88
C ALA A 653 5.70 -0.69 -33.99
N GLN A 654 4.60 -0.82 -34.74
CA GLN A 654 4.24 0.12 -35.79
C GLN A 654 3.88 1.51 -35.25
N LEU A 655 3.20 1.57 -34.10
CA LEU A 655 2.77 2.81 -33.45
C LEU A 655 3.84 3.41 -32.53
N ASP A 656 4.96 2.71 -32.33
CA ASP A 656 6.05 3.11 -31.45
C ASP A 656 5.58 3.43 -30.02
N THR A 657 4.61 2.66 -29.49
CA THR A 657 3.87 3.02 -28.25
C THR A 657 4.80 3.21 -27.06
N THR A 658 5.75 2.28 -26.87
CA THR A 658 6.69 2.31 -25.73
C THR A 658 7.65 3.49 -25.81
N ALA A 659 8.21 3.80 -26.99
CA ALA A 659 9.11 4.94 -27.11
C ALA A 659 8.35 6.28 -27.15
N ALA A 660 7.12 6.31 -27.68
CA ALA A 660 6.23 7.46 -27.59
C ALA A 660 5.89 7.79 -26.14
N MET A 661 5.57 6.79 -25.31
CA MET A 661 5.39 6.95 -23.87
C MET A 661 6.65 7.55 -23.21
N SER A 662 7.82 6.98 -23.49
CA SER A 662 9.09 7.48 -22.95
C SER A 662 9.32 8.95 -23.31
N ARG A 663 9.23 9.32 -24.60
CA ARG A 663 9.39 10.71 -25.04
C ARG A 663 8.35 11.66 -24.43
N GLY A 664 7.10 11.22 -24.36
CA GLY A 664 5.98 11.98 -23.78
C GLY A 664 6.23 12.35 -22.33
N PHE A 665 6.64 11.39 -21.49
CA PHE A 665 6.89 11.63 -20.08
C PHE A 665 8.29 12.19 -19.75
N SER A 666 9.24 12.14 -20.68
CA SER A 666 10.53 12.83 -20.54
C SER A 666 10.47 14.32 -20.91
N THR A 667 9.37 14.78 -21.51
CA THR A 667 9.17 16.18 -21.89
C THR A 667 8.25 16.85 -20.89
N LEU A 668 8.76 17.87 -20.18
CA LEU A 668 7.92 18.68 -19.31
C LEU A 668 7.11 19.68 -20.16
N PRO A 669 5.76 19.67 -20.07
CA PRO A 669 4.94 20.66 -20.75
C PRO A 669 5.19 22.07 -20.22
N VAL A 670 5.07 23.09 -21.09
CA VAL A 670 5.20 24.50 -20.69
C VAL A 670 3.85 24.97 -20.12
N PRO A 671 3.80 25.53 -18.89
CA PRO A 671 2.57 26.06 -18.33
C PRO A 671 2.23 27.45 -18.91
N ASP A 672 1.02 27.60 -19.45
CA ASP A 672 0.45 28.90 -19.82
C ASP A 672 -0.23 29.56 -18.60
N LEU A 673 -0.81 28.74 -17.72
CA LEU A 673 -1.49 29.15 -16.50
C LEU A 673 -1.13 28.22 -15.34
N SER A 674 -1.23 28.73 -14.11
CA SER A 674 -1.20 27.86 -12.93
C SER A 674 -2.46 26.97 -12.86
N PRO A 675 -2.41 25.82 -12.17
CA PRO A 675 -3.56 24.91 -12.07
C PRO A 675 -4.83 25.60 -11.55
N VAL A 676 -4.69 26.48 -10.54
CA VAL A 676 -5.82 27.26 -10.00
C VAL A 676 -6.43 28.21 -11.04
N ARG A 677 -5.61 28.86 -11.86
CA ARG A 677 -6.10 29.78 -12.90
C ARG A 677 -6.78 29.01 -14.03
N ALA A 678 -6.26 27.85 -14.43
CA ALA A 678 -6.91 26.97 -15.39
C ALA A 678 -8.27 26.47 -14.86
N TYR A 679 -8.32 26.06 -13.60
CA TYR A 679 -9.56 25.66 -12.94
C TYR A 679 -10.58 26.80 -12.84
N GLU A 680 -10.16 28.03 -12.56
CA GLU A 680 -11.04 29.21 -12.59
C GLU A 680 -11.66 29.44 -13.98
N GLN A 681 -10.90 29.23 -15.06
CA GLN A 681 -11.44 29.30 -16.43
C GLN A 681 -12.43 28.16 -16.72
N LEU A 682 -12.14 26.95 -16.24
CA LEU A 682 -13.07 25.82 -16.30
C LEU A 682 -14.40 26.15 -15.61
N VAL A 683 -14.37 26.69 -14.39
CA VAL A 683 -15.58 27.06 -13.62
C VAL A 683 -16.37 28.18 -14.31
N ARG A 684 -15.67 29.12 -14.98
CA ARG A 684 -16.31 30.19 -15.76
C ARG A 684 -16.93 29.68 -17.07
N GLY A 685 -16.67 28.45 -17.47
CA GLY A 685 -17.13 27.90 -18.75
C GLY A 685 -16.30 28.35 -19.96
N ASN A 686 -15.10 28.90 -19.74
CA ASN A 686 -14.20 29.35 -20.81
C ASN A 686 -13.38 28.17 -21.38
N VAL A 687 -14.10 27.12 -21.76
CA VAL A 687 -13.54 25.85 -22.20
C VAL A 687 -14.30 25.30 -23.39
N GLU A 688 -13.60 24.54 -24.22
CA GLU A 688 -14.18 23.77 -25.30
C GLU A 688 -13.55 22.37 -25.37
N VAL A 689 -14.31 21.41 -25.89
CA VAL A 689 -13.85 20.04 -26.08
C VAL A 689 -13.32 19.92 -27.50
N VAL A 690 -12.06 19.53 -27.66
CA VAL A 690 -11.36 19.49 -28.95
C VAL A 690 -10.77 18.11 -29.20
N SER A 691 -10.64 17.73 -30.47
CA SER A 691 -9.93 16.51 -30.88
C SER A 691 -8.41 16.64 -30.70
N LEU A 692 -7.69 15.52 -30.68
CA LEU A 692 -6.22 15.53 -30.65
C LEU A 692 -5.57 16.29 -31.82
N GLU A 693 -6.24 16.37 -32.98
CA GLU A 693 -5.79 17.14 -34.15
C GLU A 693 -5.83 18.64 -33.91
N GLN A 694 -6.82 19.10 -33.14
CA GLN A 694 -7.05 20.52 -32.82
C GLN A 694 -6.34 20.97 -31.54
N MET A 695 -5.72 20.03 -30.81
CA MET A 695 -5.12 20.27 -29.50
C MET A 695 -3.73 20.92 -29.59
N ALA A 696 -3.11 20.97 -30.76
CA ALA A 696 -1.80 21.60 -30.95
C ALA A 696 -1.78 23.07 -30.47
N GLY A 697 -0.85 23.40 -29.58
CA GLY A 697 -0.71 24.74 -29.00
C GLY A 697 -1.81 25.13 -28.01
N ARG A 698 -2.74 24.22 -27.68
CA ARG A 698 -3.85 24.50 -26.76
C ARG A 698 -3.45 24.26 -25.31
N THR A 699 -3.96 25.10 -24.41
CA THR A 699 -3.85 24.91 -22.97
C THR A 699 -4.93 23.95 -22.48
N VAL A 700 -4.57 22.90 -21.74
CA VAL A 700 -5.57 21.97 -21.17
C VAL A 700 -6.29 22.60 -19.98
N ALA A 701 -7.60 22.40 -19.90
CA ALA A 701 -8.43 22.87 -18.79
C ALA A 701 -8.46 21.88 -17.61
N THR A 702 -8.23 20.60 -17.91
CA THR A 702 -8.22 19.48 -16.96
C THR A 702 -6.96 18.65 -17.19
N GLY A 703 -6.45 17.99 -16.15
CA GLY A 703 -5.31 17.10 -16.29
C GLY A 703 -5.61 15.93 -17.24
N VAL A 704 -4.59 15.51 -18.00
CA VAL A 704 -4.61 14.32 -18.86
C VAL A 704 -3.69 13.28 -18.23
N VAL A 705 -4.27 12.18 -17.77
CA VAL A 705 -3.58 11.16 -16.95
C VAL A 705 -3.79 9.78 -17.59
N PRO A 706 -2.88 9.35 -18.49
CA PRO A 706 -2.92 8.01 -19.08
C PRO A 706 -2.64 6.92 -18.04
N TYR A 707 -3.42 5.84 -18.07
CA TYR A 707 -3.18 4.62 -17.32
C TYR A 707 -2.79 3.47 -18.25
N PRO A 708 -1.62 2.86 -18.00
CA PRO A 708 -0.58 3.24 -17.04
C PRO A 708 0.23 4.48 -17.48
N PRO A 709 1.00 5.10 -16.57
CA PRO A 709 1.20 4.74 -15.16
C PRO A 709 0.26 5.45 -14.19
N GLY A 710 -0.74 6.20 -14.66
CA GLY A 710 -1.65 6.92 -13.78
C GLY A 710 -1.08 8.19 -13.19
N ILE A 711 -0.11 8.79 -13.88
CA ILE A 711 0.49 10.09 -13.53
C ILE A 711 0.14 11.14 -14.59
N PRO A 712 0.10 12.42 -14.22
CA PRO A 712 -0.22 13.48 -15.18
C PRO A 712 0.82 13.56 -16.31
N LEU A 713 0.36 13.31 -17.54
CA LEU A 713 1.09 13.70 -18.74
C LEU A 713 1.02 15.23 -18.89
N LEU A 714 -0.19 15.77 -18.79
CA LEU A 714 -0.50 17.20 -18.79
C LEU A 714 -1.28 17.55 -17.53
N MET A 715 -0.90 18.66 -16.89
CA MET A 715 -1.61 19.25 -15.76
C MET A 715 -2.51 20.39 -16.24
N PRO A 716 -3.61 20.72 -15.52
CA PRO A 716 -4.42 21.89 -15.84
C PRO A 716 -3.56 23.15 -15.99
N GLY A 717 -3.72 23.87 -17.10
CA GLY A 717 -2.94 25.08 -17.40
C GLY A 717 -1.68 24.85 -18.22
N GLU A 718 -1.33 23.59 -18.51
CA GLU A 718 -0.20 23.27 -19.39
C GLU A 718 -0.57 23.28 -20.88
N ASN A 719 0.38 23.69 -21.72
CA ASN A 719 0.25 23.69 -23.16
C ASN A 719 0.56 22.29 -23.74
N ALA A 720 -0.29 21.82 -24.65
CA ALA A 720 -0.11 20.52 -25.31
C ALA A 720 1.09 20.46 -26.27
N GLY A 721 1.69 21.61 -26.61
CA GLY A 721 2.84 21.70 -27.51
C GLY A 721 2.45 21.53 -28.99
N PRO A 722 3.43 21.36 -29.89
CA PRO A 722 3.18 21.26 -31.32
C PRO A 722 2.49 19.94 -31.70
N ALA A 723 1.85 19.89 -32.88
CA ALA A 723 1.04 18.76 -33.35
C ALA A 723 1.83 17.44 -33.51
N ASP A 724 3.13 17.56 -33.82
CA ASP A 724 4.12 16.50 -33.96
C ASP A 724 5.02 16.34 -32.71
N GLY A 725 4.67 17.04 -31.63
CA GLY A 725 5.37 16.99 -30.35
C GLY A 725 5.17 15.67 -29.59
N PRO A 726 6.02 15.39 -28.60
CA PRO A 726 6.04 14.12 -27.89
C PRO A 726 4.76 13.85 -27.07
N LEU A 727 4.12 14.89 -26.53
CA LEU A 727 2.90 14.78 -25.72
C LEU A 727 1.71 14.30 -26.56
N LEU A 728 1.42 15.01 -27.66
CA LEU A 728 0.35 14.62 -28.59
C LEU A 728 0.69 13.36 -29.37
N GLY A 729 1.97 13.13 -29.69
CA GLY A 729 2.44 11.89 -30.31
C GLY A 729 2.09 10.65 -29.49
N TYR A 730 2.26 10.71 -28.17
CA TYR A 730 1.87 9.61 -27.28
C TYR A 730 0.35 9.41 -27.24
N LEU A 731 -0.44 10.48 -27.06
CA LEU A 731 -1.91 10.37 -27.03
C LEU A 731 -2.48 9.82 -28.35
N LYS A 732 -1.92 10.22 -29.50
CA LYS A 732 -2.29 9.69 -30.82
C LYS A 732 -1.92 8.21 -30.97
N ALA A 733 -0.79 7.77 -30.41
CA ALA A 733 -0.41 6.36 -30.40
C ALA A 733 -1.40 5.51 -29.58
N LEU A 734 -1.85 6.02 -28.43
CA LEU A 734 -2.87 5.37 -27.59
C LEU A 734 -4.22 5.29 -28.32
N GLU A 735 -4.72 6.41 -28.85
CA GLU A 735 -5.97 6.46 -29.62
C GLU A 735 -5.94 5.47 -30.80
N ALA A 736 -4.86 5.46 -31.57
CA ALA A 736 -4.69 4.56 -32.70
C ALA A 736 -4.62 3.08 -32.28
N PHE A 737 -4.05 2.77 -31.12
CA PHE A 737 -4.03 1.43 -30.57
C PHE A 737 -5.43 0.98 -30.13
N ASP A 738 -6.11 1.81 -29.36
CA ASP A 738 -7.46 1.55 -28.83
C ASP A 738 -8.45 1.26 -29.96
N HIS A 739 -8.40 2.05 -31.03
CA HIS A 739 -9.22 1.85 -32.20
C HIS A 739 -8.97 0.50 -32.89
N ARG A 740 -7.73 -0.01 -32.88
CA ARG A 740 -7.38 -1.31 -33.51
C ARG A 740 -7.79 -2.51 -32.66
N PHE A 741 -7.85 -2.34 -31.33
CA PHE A 741 -8.02 -3.41 -30.35
C PHE A 741 -9.14 -3.14 -29.34
N PRO A 742 -10.41 -3.14 -29.78
CA PRO A 742 -11.54 -3.00 -28.87
C PRO A 742 -11.56 -4.11 -27.80
N GLY A 743 -11.69 -3.72 -26.53
CA GLY A 743 -11.55 -4.63 -25.39
C GLY A 743 -10.16 -4.62 -24.73
N PHE A 744 -9.18 -3.94 -25.33
CA PHE A 744 -7.85 -3.65 -24.76
C PHE A 744 -7.55 -2.15 -24.74
N THR A 745 -8.60 -1.33 -24.60
CA THR A 745 -8.49 0.13 -24.61
C THR A 745 -7.80 0.64 -23.34
N HIS A 746 -7.05 1.73 -23.48
CA HIS A 746 -6.42 2.39 -22.35
C HIS A 746 -7.44 3.23 -21.57
N ASP A 747 -7.25 3.33 -20.25
CA ASP A 747 -8.00 4.28 -19.43
C ASP A 747 -7.18 5.56 -19.32
N THR A 748 -7.70 6.69 -19.81
CA THR A 748 -6.99 7.98 -19.74
C THR A 748 -7.93 9.00 -19.12
N HIS A 749 -7.69 9.36 -17.85
CA HIS A 749 -8.49 10.40 -17.21
C HIS A 749 -8.28 11.74 -17.90
N GLY A 750 -9.37 12.50 -18.08
CA GLY A 750 -9.36 13.79 -18.77
C GLY A 750 -9.52 13.70 -20.29
N VAL A 751 -9.63 12.47 -20.82
CA VAL A 751 -10.00 12.19 -22.21
C VAL A 751 -11.45 11.71 -22.27
N GLU A 752 -12.23 12.30 -23.16
CA GLU A 752 -13.55 11.81 -23.56
C GLU A 752 -13.40 11.04 -24.88
N VAL A 753 -13.98 9.84 -24.98
CA VAL A 753 -13.91 9.02 -26.20
C VAL A 753 -15.26 9.07 -26.91
N GLU A 754 -15.30 9.62 -28.12
CA GLU A 754 -16.50 9.72 -28.95
C GLU A 754 -16.23 9.12 -30.33
N ASP A 755 -17.00 8.11 -30.72
CA ASP A 755 -16.81 7.33 -31.97
C ASP A 755 -15.38 6.78 -32.14
N GLY A 756 -14.72 6.45 -31.02
CA GLY A 756 -13.34 5.93 -31.00
C GLY A 756 -12.26 7.01 -31.12
N LEU A 757 -12.63 8.29 -31.13
CA LEU A 757 -11.71 9.42 -31.15
C LEU A 757 -11.60 10.07 -29.78
N TYR A 758 -10.37 10.43 -29.41
CA TYR A 758 -10.03 11.10 -28.17
C TYR A 758 -10.33 12.60 -28.30
N LYS A 759 -11.06 13.11 -27.32
CA LYS A 759 -11.34 14.53 -27.14
C LYS A 759 -10.90 14.98 -25.75
N VAL A 760 -10.34 16.17 -25.68
CA VAL A 760 -9.82 16.76 -24.43
C VAL A 760 -10.43 18.13 -24.23
N ARG A 761 -10.69 18.49 -22.97
CA ARG A 761 -11.18 19.81 -22.60
C ARG A 761 -10.02 20.80 -22.52
N CYS A 762 -10.01 21.79 -23.41
CA CYS A 762 -9.02 22.85 -23.47
C CYS A 762 -9.65 24.22 -23.16
N LEU A 763 -8.84 25.19 -22.77
CA LEU A 763 -9.29 26.57 -22.63
C LEU A 763 -9.65 27.15 -24.00
N THR A 764 -10.73 27.92 -24.09
CA THR A 764 -11.10 28.62 -25.33
C THR A 764 -9.98 29.57 -25.75
N THR A 765 -9.61 29.56 -27.04
CA THR A 765 -8.73 30.59 -27.58
C THR A 765 -9.44 31.95 -27.49
N PRO A 766 -8.80 33.04 -27.05
CA PRO A 766 -9.42 34.34 -27.10
C PRO A 766 -9.87 34.61 -28.54
N SER A 767 -11.18 34.75 -28.76
CA SER A 767 -11.66 35.26 -30.04
C SER A 767 -10.96 36.59 -30.28
N ALA A 768 -10.33 36.79 -31.43
CA ALA A 768 -9.94 38.13 -31.85
C ALA A 768 -11.21 39.00 -31.78
N THR A 769 -11.32 39.80 -30.73
CA THR A 769 -12.45 40.69 -30.54
C THR A 769 -12.50 41.58 -31.78
N PRO A 770 -13.63 41.70 -32.50
CA PRO A 770 -13.77 42.75 -33.48
C PRO A 770 -13.49 44.05 -32.75
N SER A 771 -12.63 44.91 -33.31
CA SER A 771 -12.39 46.23 -32.73
C SER A 771 -13.75 46.88 -32.49
N VAL A 772 -14.02 47.28 -31.25
CA VAL A 772 -15.17 48.11 -30.93
C VAL A 772 -14.95 49.44 -31.66
N ALA A 773 -15.45 49.51 -32.88
CA ALA A 773 -15.63 50.76 -33.59
C ALA A 773 -16.74 51.51 -32.87
N GLU A 774 -16.36 52.67 -32.36
CA GLU A 774 -17.18 53.85 -32.05
C GLU A 774 -18.68 53.68 -32.30
N VAL A 775 -19.44 53.66 -31.21
CA VAL A 775 -20.81 54.21 -31.22
C VAL A 775 -20.84 55.36 -30.23
N THR A 776 -20.36 56.51 -30.71
CA THR A 776 -20.83 57.81 -30.26
C THR A 776 -22.22 58.03 -30.88
N GLN A 777 -23.27 57.95 -30.05
CA GLN A 777 -24.42 58.86 -30.08
C GLN A 777 -25.26 58.71 -28.82
#